data_AF-A0A4Q6G098-F1
#
_entry.id   AF-A0A4Q6G098-F1
#
_cell.length_a   1.000
_cell.length_b   1.000
_cell.length_c   1.000
_cell.angle_alpha   90.00
_cell.angle_beta   90.00
_cell.angle_gamma   90.00
#
_symmetry.space_group_name_H-M   'P 1'
#
loop_
_entity.id
_entity.type
_entity.pdbx_description
1 polymer ?
#
loop_
_entity_poly.entity_id
_entity_poly.type
_entity_poly.pdbx_seq_one_letter_code
_entity_poly.pdbx_strand_id
1 'polypeptide(L)'
;IYVDYGIPKAVIPAEALIRTAKILSIPTYKPFETHLQDILTKLKVGDVVFTEIMEYNEETHEGIAELKRKPTVNGGLISLDEGEVRSVVSGFDSEGFNRAVFATRQPGSVFKSVVFFGALQMGWTILDKLANERRLFTFQGKFYFPRGDHASPYDDVSMLWAGTKSENLATVYLTQRLLDKLNFEEFKELMGNLELLPLDGENPRDFHFRVAKDTGVQLDNQGIKEAMLEKAVEDLKPDLIFAGRSALYKDLTNLWWGRGYVTELQRVYRMADDDFTDRERNLRIGLVKKNWERLTGLSSELKNDWARLTTKVSEGGADAALSDPSILSLIGRFRVTNAGGHKPSLAYVKELTGEEFRRGPKDTSTVIDAPVGRPLNSIDVQAIWGNGGVVMNEVNLDGYLPVRYYDRIAANIDEQFANVMGQKDQYALYQYYNHHDFKIILGLKYLTQLARAMGVTSKLEPVLSFGLGTNDVSAAEVSKIYQTFANGKTYRFYKEGPDNQMNFIRRIEDREGKVLYEPEKKEFQLVDSCYAAQMHEILRKVVTHGTGRRLRGELYMDYDSPEGQTAEEAAAALKAGIKPTRVGIPAYGKTGTTNDYTTAYFAGFVPYPTKKDEPLDTMAHQYVIASYVGFDLNKSMRRGGFRISGAMGALPIWTDYAKALVKELKFKDFFDPKTGQYAGAQVWPTVVAPCSTPLAVDLTGGLVLQGGGDNDGFEFTNFDKEGETFHDEFARSASVRATVNVATVLSGGARTPRRAFQPFGRVNGDKNGPKLIEGKTGESQAGSETTAPTLPVMDGDQGAAKAPAPQAIAPAPTPAPPSPQAAVTPLPVNSAPLAAAANQDVISQGSAAPTQPEKKLDPARKTEEDAGLQNDELW
;
A
#
# COMPACT_ATOMS: atom_id res chain seq x y z
N ILE A 1 41.52 24.97 -6.10
CA ILE A 1 41.04 25.24 -7.48
C ILE A 1 40.31 26.57 -7.44
N TYR A 2 40.53 27.48 -8.41
CA TYR A 2 39.74 28.71 -8.51
C TYR A 2 38.52 28.47 -9.41
N VAL A 3 37.37 29.02 -9.04
CA VAL A 3 36.11 28.95 -9.78
C VAL A 3 35.54 30.37 -9.89
N ASP A 4 35.14 30.76 -11.10
CA ASP A 4 34.65 32.12 -11.38
C ASP A 4 33.17 32.05 -11.77
N TYR A 5 32.30 32.68 -10.98
CA TYR A 5 30.86 32.84 -11.25
C TYR A 5 30.55 34.30 -11.66
N GLY A 6 31.58 35.09 -11.98
CA GLY A 6 31.53 36.55 -12.05
C GLY A 6 31.60 37.16 -10.65
N ILE A 7 30.52 37.01 -9.88
CA ILE A 7 30.42 37.36 -8.45
C ILE A 7 29.57 36.27 -7.76
N PRO A 8 30.08 35.55 -6.74
CA PRO A 8 31.44 35.62 -6.21
C PRO A 8 32.50 35.08 -7.17
N LYS A 9 33.77 35.27 -6.80
CA LYS A 9 34.87 34.38 -7.19
C LYS A 9 35.16 33.45 -6.02
N ALA A 10 35.40 32.16 -6.27
CA ALA A 10 35.60 31.22 -5.18
C ALA A 10 36.86 30.37 -5.31
N VAL A 11 37.33 29.91 -4.15
CA VAL A 11 38.38 28.91 -4.03
C VAL A 11 37.79 27.62 -3.48
N ILE A 12 38.01 26.51 -4.18
CA ILE A 12 37.88 25.16 -3.62
C ILE A 12 39.22 24.78 -2.97
N PRO A 13 39.31 24.73 -1.62
CA PRO A 13 40.55 24.41 -0.91
C PRO A 13 40.87 22.90 -0.97
N ALA A 14 42.09 22.51 -0.61
CA ALA A 14 42.53 21.11 -0.67
C ALA A 14 41.68 20.20 0.24
N GLU A 15 41.26 20.73 1.39
CA GLU A 15 40.42 20.09 2.38
C GLU A 15 39.04 19.75 1.80
N ALA A 16 38.47 20.63 0.97
CA ALA A 16 37.21 20.38 0.28
C ALA A 16 37.36 19.25 -0.75
N LEU A 17 38.45 19.23 -1.54
CA LEU A 17 38.73 18.14 -2.47
C LEU A 17 38.92 16.80 -1.75
N ILE A 18 39.57 16.79 -0.58
CA ILE A 18 39.70 15.61 0.28
C ILE A 18 38.34 15.16 0.82
N ARG A 19 37.43 16.08 1.19
CA ARG A 19 36.05 15.75 1.59
C ARG A 19 35.28 15.13 0.42
N THR A 20 35.29 15.74 -0.76
CA THR A 20 34.64 15.22 -1.98
C THR A 20 35.17 13.83 -2.35
N ALA A 21 36.49 13.64 -2.33
CA ALA A 21 37.12 12.34 -2.62
C ALA A 21 36.70 11.24 -1.62
N LYS A 22 36.61 11.56 -0.32
CA LYS A 22 36.10 10.64 0.72
C LYS A 22 34.63 10.29 0.50
N ILE A 23 33.79 11.23 0.07
CA ILE A 23 32.39 10.98 -0.28
C ILE A 23 32.29 10.02 -1.49
N LEU A 24 33.15 10.17 -2.50
CA LEU A 24 33.20 9.28 -3.67
C LEU A 24 33.68 7.86 -3.35
N SER A 25 34.50 7.68 -2.30
CA SER A 25 34.87 6.35 -1.78
C SER A 25 33.69 5.55 -1.24
N ILE A 26 32.75 6.19 -0.51
CA ILE A 26 31.66 5.50 0.21
C ILE A 26 30.85 4.53 -0.69
N PRO A 27 30.35 4.91 -1.88
CA PRO A 27 29.60 4.02 -2.76
C PRO A 27 30.47 3.16 -3.71
N THR A 28 31.81 3.29 -3.68
CA THR A 28 32.71 2.62 -4.63
C THR A 28 33.71 1.66 -4.01
N TYR A 29 33.94 1.74 -2.69
CA TYR A 29 34.97 1.00 -1.96
C TYR A 29 36.43 1.22 -2.45
N LYS A 30 36.65 2.18 -3.36
CA LYS A 30 38.00 2.61 -3.77
C LYS A 30 38.61 3.55 -2.70
N PRO A 31 39.93 3.52 -2.46
CA PRO A 31 40.60 4.49 -1.59
C PRO A 31 40.31 5.94 -2.00
N PHE A 32 40.25 6.87 -1.04
CA PHE A 32 39.91 8.26 -1.35
C PHE A 32 41.07 8.96 -2.07
N GLU A 33 42.29 8.48 -1.85
CA GLU A 33 43.51 8.85 -2.56
C GLU A 33 43.37 8.59 -4.07
N THR A 34 42.70 7.51 -4.48
CA THR A 34 42.40 7.22 -5.89
C THR A 34 41.46 8.27 -6.48
N HIS A 35 40.37 8.61 -5.77
CA HIS A 35 39.42 9.64 -6.22
C HIS A 35 40.06 11.04 -6.23
N LEU A 36 40.92 11.35 -5.26
CA LEU A 36 41.63 12.62 -5.18
C LEU A 36 42.63 12.78 -6.34
N GLN A 37 43.36 11.73 -6.69
CA GLN A 37 44.21 11.73 -7.90
C GLN A 37 43.38 11.84 -9.18
N ASP A 38 42.24 11.14 -9.27
CA ASP A 38 41.32 11.27 -10.41
C ASP A 38 40.79 12.71 -10.57
N ILE A 39 40.42 13.38 -9.47
CA ILE A 39 40.02 14.80 -9.47
C ILE A 39 41.18 15.69 -9.96
N LEU A 40 42.37 15.53 -9.36
CA LEU A 40 43.53 16.40 -9.63
C LEU A 40 44.16 16.20 -11.01
N THR A 41 43.89 15.07 -11.69
CA THR A 41 44.47 14.76 -13.02
C THR A 41 43.50 14.93 -14.18
N LYS A 42 42.18 14.82 -13.96
CA LYS A 42 41.18 14.91 -15.02
C LYS A 42 40.64 16.32 -15.24
N LEU A 43 40.47 17.07 -14.15
CA LEU A 43 39.88 18.42 -14.11
C LEU A 43 40.89 19.48 -14.59
N LYS A 44 40.49 20.29 -15.58
CA LYS A 44 41.31 21.27 -16.30
C LYS A 44 40.77 22.69 -16.16
N VAL A 45 41.59 23.66 -16.56
CA VAL A 45 41.16 25.06 -16.67
C VAL A 45 40.20 25.21 -17.84
N GLY A 46 38.94 25.53 -17.55
CA GLY A 46 37.85 25.66 -18.53
C GLY A 46 36.68 24.69 -18.31
N ASP A 47 36.84 23.67 -17.45
CA ASP A 47 35.80 22.69 -17.14
C ASP A 47 34.66 23.30 -16.29
N VAL A 48 33.41 22.89 -16.54
CA VAL A 48 32.20 23.48 -15.92
C VAL A 48 31.78 22.68 -14.69
N VAL A 49 32.45 22.92 -13.56
CA VAL A 49 32.29 22.13 -12.33
C VAL A 49 31.05 22.49 -11.50
N PHE A 50 30.31 21.47 -11.04
CA PHE A 50 29.20 21.69 -10.10
C PHE A 50 29.70 21.90 -8.67
N THR A 51 29.16 22.89 -7.97
CA THR A 51 29.79 23.49 -6.78
C THR A 51 28.74 24.07 -5.83
N GLU A 52 29.13 24.29 -4.56
CA GLU A 52 28.33 24.95 -3.53
C GLU A 52 29.20 25.96 -2.79
N ILE A 53 28.69 27.18 -2.58
CA ILE A 53 29.37 28.23 -1.79
C ILE A 53 29.08 27.96 -0.32
N MET A 54 30.11 27.68 0.48
CA MET A 54 30.00 27.44 1.92
C MET A 54 30.16 28.73 2.73
N GLU A 55 31.04 29.61 2.27
CA GLU A 55 31.37 30.90 2.89
C GLU A 55 31.48 31.97 1.79
N TYR A 56 31.00 33.18 2.06
CA TYR A 56 31.05 34.32 1.14
C TYR A 56 31.37 35.60 1.91
N ASN A 57 32.30 36.39 1.40
CA ASN A 57 32.66 37.70 1.91
C ASN A 57 32.07 38.78 1.00
N GLU A 58 31.11 39.55 1.54
CA GLU A 58 30.42 40.60 0.78
C GLU A 58 31.31 41.80 0.42
N GLU A 59 32.40 42.05 1.16
CA GLU A 59 33.33 43.16 0.93
C GLU A 59 34.36 42.85 -0.16
N THR A 60 34.88 41.62 -0.21
CA THR A 60 35.89 41.21 -1.20
C THR A 60 35.29 40.56 -2.45
N HIS A 61 34.01 40.17 -2.39
CA HIS A 61 33.32 39.31 -3.37
C HIS A 61 33.97 37.93 -3.57
N GLU A 62 34.75 37.47 -2.58
CA GLU A 62 35.38 36.15 -2.58
C GLU A 62 34.59 35.14 -1.73
N GLY A 63 34.70 33.85 -2.05
CA GLY A 63 34.06 32.78 -1.29
C GLY A 63 34.85 31.48 -1.23
N ILE A 64 34.49 30.62 -0.29
CA ILE A 64 35.00 29.24 -0.20
C ILE A 64 33.93 28.29 -0.76
N ALA A 65 34.32 27.49 -1.74
CA ALA A 65 33.45 26.56 -2.43
C ALA A 65 33.80 25.10 -2.14
N GLU A 66 32.81 24.22 -2.14
CA GLU A 66 33.02 22.77 -2.21
C GLU A 66 32.71 22.24 -3.61
N LEU A 67 33.51 21.26 -4.05
CA LEU A 67 33.23 20.49 -5.26
C LEU A 67 32.09 19.50 -5.00
N LYS A 68 31.02 19.61 -5.77
CA LYS A 68 29.79 18.82 -5.66
C LYS A 68 29.58 18.03 -6.96
N ARG A 69 28.48 17.28 -7.04
CA ARG A 69 28.03 16.59 -8.25
C ARG A 69 26.55 16.86 -8.43
N LYS A 70 26.10 17.28 -9.62
CA LYS A 70 24.66 17.37 -9.91
C LYS A 70 24.02 15.98 -9.68
N PRO A 71 23.04 15.85 -8.78
CA PRO A 71 22.44 14.55 -8.50
C PRO A 71 21.60 14.09 -9.69
N THR A 72 21.79 12.83 -10.09
CA THR A 72 20.98 12.18 -11.14
C THR A 72 19.71 11.55 -10.58
N VAL A 73 19.65 11.33 -9.26
CA VAL A 73 18.41 11.07 -8.53
C VAL A 73 17.72 12.41 -8.28
N ASN A 74 16.40 12.46 -8.45
CA ASN A 74 15.61 13.68 -8.30
C ASN A 74 14.44 13.41 -7.33
N GLY A 75 13.47 14.31 -7.23
CA GLY A 75 12.37 14.15 -6.28
C GLY A 75 11.36 15.27 -6.34
N GLY A 76 10.63 15.47 -5.25
CA GLY A 76 9.75 16.62 -5.07
C GLY A 76 9.26 16.73 -3.64
N LEU A 77 8.93 17.96 -3.22
CA LEU A 77 8.25 18.25 -1.96
C LEU A 77 7.08 19.18 -2.20
N ILE A 78 5.99 18.98 -1.48
CA ILE A 78 4.85 19.91 -1.41
C ILE A 78 4.34 19.99 0.02
N SER A 79 4.02 21.21 0.47
CA SER A 79 3.35 21.43 1.75
C SER A 79 2.00 22.13 1.57
N LEU A 80 1.00 21.64 2.30
CA LEU A 80 -0.35 22.19 2.34
C LEU A 80 -0.74 22.57 3.77
N ASP A 81 -1.57 23.60 3.89
CA ASP A 81 -2.18 24.07 5.15
C ASP A 81 -3.64 24.44 4.83
N GLU A 82 -4.59 23.73 5.44
CA GLU A 82 -6.03 23.81 5.14
C GLU A 82 -6.39 23.80 3.63
N GLY A 83 -5.64 23.04 2.81
CA GLY A 83 -5.80 22.96 1.35
C GLY A 83 -5.07 24.05 0.54
N GLU A 84 -4.53 25.08 1.19
CA GLU A 84 -3.67 26.07 0.54
C GLU A 84 -2.24 25.54 0.37
N VAL A 85 -1.64 25.80 -0.79
CA VAL A 85 -0.25 25.41 -1.07
C VAL A 85 0.70 26.40 -0.40
N ARG A 86 1.48 25.91 0.56
CA ARG A 86 2.46 26.70 1.33
C ARG A 86 3.87 26.63 0.74
N SER A 87 4.22 25.53 0.08
CA SER A 87 5.48 25.39 -0.67
C SER A 87 5.40 24.29 -1.74
N VAL A 88 6.19 24.42 -2.81
CA VAL A 88 6.42 23.36 -3.80
C VAL A 88 7.87 23.38 -4.25
N VAL A 89 8.54 22.22 -4.23
CA VAL A 89 9.89 22.00 -4.74
C VAL A 89 9.80 20.95 -5.86
N SER A 90 10.17 21.34 -7.09
CA SER A 90 10.01 20.53 -8.31
C SER A 90 11.09 19.48 -8.53
N GLY A 91 12.07 19.41 -7.64
CA GLY A 91 13.27 18.59 -7.76
C GLY A 91 14.51 19.33 -7.29
N PHE A 92 15.68 18.80 -7.65
CA PHE A 92 16.96 19.53 -7.57
C PHE A 92 16.99 20.70 -8.56
N ASP A 93 16.34 20.52 -9.72
CA ASP A 93 16.08 21.54 -10.73
C ASP A 93 14.57 21.74 -10.92
N SER A 94 14.20 22.94 -11.40
CA SER A 94 12.84 23.31 -11.80
C SER A 94 12.62 23.25 -13.31
N GLU A 95 13.61 22.76 -14.07
CA GLU A 95 13.60 22.77 -15.53
C GLU A 95 12.52 21.83 -16.09
N GLY A 96 11.57 22.40 -16.85
CA GLY A 96 10.62 21.69 -17.70
C GLY A 96 9.49 20.91 -17.00
N PHE A 97 9.66 20.41 -15.77
CA PHE A 97 8.68 19.50 -15.15
C PHE A 97 8.56 19.63 -13.62
N ASN A 98 7.38 20.02 -13.13
CA ASN A 98 7.09 20.06 -11.69
C ASN A 98 6.76 18.66 -11.16
N ARG A 99 7.77 18.00 -10.58
CA ARG A 99 7.66 16.62 -10.08
C ARG A 99 6.71 16.46 -8.90
N ALA A 100 6.68 17.41 -7.96
CA ALA A 100 5.81 17.33 -6.80
C ALA A 100 4.32 17.33 -7.18
N VAL A 101 3.94 18.08 -8.22
CA VAL A 101 2.55 18.18 -8.68
C VAL A 101 2.20 17.09 -9.71
N PHE A 102 3.07 16.83 -10.69
CA PHE A 102 2.72 16.02 -11.87
C PHE A 102 3.41 14.65 -11.98
N ALA A 103 4.45 14.34 -11.20
CA ALA A 103 5.11 13.03 -11.29
C ALA A 103 4.29 11.97 -10.54
N THR A 104 3.46 11.23 -11.27
CA THR A 104 2.79 10.04 -10.74
C THR A 104 3.82 8.92 -10.51
N ARG A 105 3.93 8.44 -9.27
CA ARG A 105 4.83 7.34 -8.86
C ARG A 105 4.12 6.46 -7.84
N GLN A 106 4.52 5.20 -7.74
CA GLN A 106 4.06 4.30 -6.68
C GLN A 106 4.44 4.87 -5.30
N PRO A 107 3.47 5.21 -4.42
CA PRO A 107 3.73 5.75 -3.08
C PRO A 107 4.22 4.66 -2.11
N GLY A 108 4.08 3.38 -2.50
CA GLY A 108 4.43 2.25 -1.67
C GLY A 108 3.69 2.27 -0.33
N SER A 109 4.43 1.98 0.75
CA SER A 109 3.88 1.89 2.11
C SER A 109 3.26 3.17 2.70
N VAL A 110 3.31 4.33 2.02
CA VAL A 110 2.51 5.53 2.37
C VAL A 110 1.00 5.30 2.15
N PHE A 111 0.63 4.43 1.21
CA PHE A 111 -0.78 4.18 0.85
C PHE A 111 -1.50 3.20 1.78
N LYS A 112 -0.77 2.42 2.60
CA LYS A 112 -1.35 1.54 3.64
C LYS A 112 -2.31 2.29 4.55
N SER A 113 -1.97 3.55 4.82
CA SER A 113 -2.76 4.53 5.54
C SER A 113 -4.21 4.67 5.02
N VAL A 114 -4.45 4.55 3.71
CA VAL A 114 -5.80 4.56 3.12
C VAL A 114 -6.59 3.32 3.54
N VAL A 115 -5.95 2.15 3.62
CA VAL A 115 -6.59 0.90 4.07
C VAL A 115 -6.94 0.97 5.54
N PHE A 116 -6.03 1.45 6.40
CA PHE A 116 -6.32 1.60 7.84
C PHE A 116 -7.44 2.62 8.09
N PHE A 117 -7.42 3.77 7.40
CA PHE A 117 -8.46 4.79 7.52
C PHE A 117 -9.81 4.33 6.95
N GLY A 118 -9.81 3.53 5.89
CA GLY A 118 -11.00 2.85 5.39
C GLY A 118 -11.54 1.80 6.37
N ALA A 119 -10.67 0.96 6.94
CA ALA A 119 -11.05 -0.07 7.91
C ALA A 119 -11.70 0.50 9.17
N LEU A 120 -11.18 1.63 9.68
CA LEU A 120 -11.78 2.35 10.81
C LEU A 120 -13.26 2.73 10.56
N GLN A 121 -13.57 3.20 9.35
CA GLN A 121 -14.95 3.52 8.92
C GLN A 121 -15.82 2.26 8.73
N MET A 122 -15.21 1.09 8.51
CA MET A 122 -15.88 -0.22 8.40
C MET A 122 -15.96 -0.95 9.75
N GLY A 123 -15.83 -0.28 10.90
CA GLY A 123 -15.99 -0.90 12.23
C GLY A 123 -14.76 -1.64 12.78
N TRP A 124 -13.60 -1.57 12.12
CA TRP A 124 -12.32 -1.94 12.71
C TRP A 124 -11.83 -0.89 13.70
N THR A 125 -10.91 -1.28 14.57
CA THR A 125 -10.27 -0.42 15.58
C THR A 125 -8.76 -0.61 15.51
N ILE A 126 -7.96 0.37 15.96
CA ILE A 126 -6.49 0.25 15.90
C ILE A 126 -5.93 -0.91 16.72
N LEU A 127 -6.73 -1.50 17.62
CA LEU A 127 -6.39 -2.63 18.48
C LEU A 127 -6.78 -4.01 17.90
N ASP A 128 -7.54 -4.07 16.79
CA ASP A 128 -7.91 -5.35 16.17
C ASP A 128 -6.67 -6.11 15.68
N LYS A 129 -6.67 -7.44 15.87
CA LYS A 129 -5.62 -8.33 15.36
C LYS A 129 -5.82 -8.65 13.88
N LEU A 130 -4.70 -8.74 13.17
CA LEU A 130 -4.55 -9.04 11.76
C LEU A 130 -3.52 -10.17 11.59
N ALA A 131 -3.81 -11.16 10.75
CA ALA A 131 -2.87 -12.24 10.45
C ALA A 131 -1.71 -11.71 9.59
N ASN A 132 -0.47 -11.95 10.03
CA ASN A 132 0.75 -11.41 9.43
C ASN A 132 1.67 -12.48 8.82
N GLU A 133 1.11 -13.63 8.43
CA GLU A 133 1.88 -14.77 7.91
C GLU A 133 1.85 -14.88 6.37
N ARG A 134 2.67 -15.79 5.81
CA ARG A 134 2.73 -16.06 4.37
C ARG A 134 1.53 -16.92 3.94
N ARG A 135 0.51 -16.27 3.37
CA ARG A 135 -0.69 -16.90 2.81
C ARG A 135 -0.76 -16.77 1.28
N LEU A 136 -1.59 -17.60 0.64
CA LEU A 136 -2.06 -17.39 -0.72
C LEU A 136 -3.37 -16.60 -0.68
N PHE A 137 -3.45 -15.55 -1.48
CA PHE A 137 -4.64 -14.72 -1.64
C PHE A 137 -5.23 -14.94 -3.02
N THR A 138 -6.44 -15.47 -3.08
CA THR A 138 -7.25 -15.58 -4.30
C THR A 138 -8.12 -14.35 -4.50
N PHE A 139 -8.24 -13.91 -5.75
CA PHE A 139 -9.24 -12.94 -6.19
C PHE A 139 -9.47 -13.07 -7.70
N GLN A 140 -10.70 -13.32 -8.16
CA GLN A 140 -11.09 -13.42 -9.57
C GLN A 140 -10.19 -14.35 -10.41
N GLY A 141 -9.88 -15.53 -9.86
CA GLY A 141 -8.99 -16.52 -10.49
C GLY A 141 -7.52 -16.07 -10.62
N LYS A 142 -7.10 -15.02 -9.90
CA LYS A 142 -5.70 -14.61 -9.75
C LYS A 142 -5.14 -15.12 -8.42
N PHE A 143 -3.86 -15.49 -8.44
CA PHE A 143 -3.13 -16.05 -7.31
C PHE A 143 -2.04 -15.08 -6.86
N TYR A 144 -2.16 -14.54 -5.64
CA TYR A 144 -1.25 -13.55 -5.10
C TYR A 144 -0.50 -14.07 -3.86
N PHE A 145 0.83 -13.94 -3.87
CA PHE A 145 1.74 -14.41 -2.83
C PHE A 145 2.58 -13.24 -2.28
N PRO A 146 2.01 -12.37 -1.43
CA PRO A 146 2.73 -11.25 -0.86
C PRO A 146 3.89 -11.71 0.04
N ARG A 147 4.80 -10.77 0.36
CA ARG A 147 5.97 -10.96 1.23
C ARG A 147 6.09 -9.78 2.20
N GLY A 148 6.65 -10.01 3.39
CA GLY A 148 7.18 -8.92 4.23
C GLY A 148 8.40 -8.26 3.56
N ASP A 149 8.60 -6.96 3.82
CA ASP A 149 9.86 -6.26 3.51
C ASP A 149 10.96 -6.61 4.55
N HIS A 150 10.51 -6.89 5.78
CA HIS A 150 11.29 -7.48 6.87
C HIS A 150 10.71 -8.84 7.30
N ALA A 151 11.47 -9.60 8.08
CA ALA A 151 10.95 -10.73 8.83
C ALA A 151 10.31 -10.23 10.13
N SER A 152 9.00 -10.40 10.28
CA SER A 152 8.31 -10.16 11.56
C SER A 152 8.31 -11.46 12.38
N PRO A 153 8.59 -11.43 13.70
CA PRO A 153 8.59 -12.62 14.55
C PRO A 153 7.17 -13.00 15.04
N TYR A 154 6.14 -12.27 14.60
CA TYR A 154 4.76 -12.42 15.07
C TYR A 154 3.84 -12.82 13.91
N ASP A 155 3.16 -13.96 14.05
CA ASP A 155 2.14 -14.46 13.09
C ASP A 155 0.83 -13.64 13.12
N ASP A 156 0.56 -12.94 14.22
CA ASP A 156 -0.59 -12.05 14.43
C ASP A 156 -0.11 -10.72 15.00
N VAL A 157 -0.63 -9.60 14.49
CA VAL A 157 -0.27 -8.23 14.94
C VAL A 157 -1.50 -7.33 15.02
N SER A 158 -1.47 -6.27 15.82
CA SER A 158 -2.54 -5.26 15.82
C SER A 158 -2.52 -4.41 14.53
N MET A 159 -3.64 -3.79 14.17
CA MET A 159 -3.68 -2.81 13.09
C MET A 159 -2.72 -1.62 13.33
N LEU A 160 -2.57 -1.21 14.60
CA LEU A 160 -1.60 -0.20 15.02
C LEU A 160 -0.15 -0.63 14.75
N TRP A 161 0.21 -1.87 15.07
CA TRP A 161 1.54 -2.42 14.76
C TRP A 161 1.75 -2.57 13.26
N ALA A 162 0.75 -3.04 12.53
CA ALA A 162 0.80 -3.19 11.08
C ALA A 162 1.10 -1.85 10.38
N GLY A 163 0.48 -0.75 10.83
CA GLY A 163 0.85 0.60 10.38
C GLY A 163 2.25 1.02 10.83
N THR A 164 2.56 0.87 12.13
CA THR A 164 3.82 1.27 12.79
C THR A 164 5.06 0.65 12.12
N LYS A 165 5.10 -0.69 12.04
CA LYS A 165 6.19 -1.46 11.42
C LYS A 165 6.01 -1.65 9.92
N SER A 166 4.91 -1.17 9.33
CA SER A 166 4.64 -1.25 7.89
C SER A 166 4.49 -2.70 7.38
N GLU A 167 3.82 -3.55 8.16
CA GLU A 167 3.65 -4.99 7.87
C GLU A 167 2.85 -5.23 6.58
N ASN A 168 3.49 -5.81 5.56
CA ASN A 168 2.85 -6.07 4.26
C ASN A 168 1.72 -7.11 4.36
N LEU A 169 1.96 -8.21 5.08
CA LEU A 169 1.08 -9.38 5.09
C LEU A 169 -0.23 -9.07 5.83
N ALA A 170 -0.13 -8.47 7.02
CA ALA A 170 -1.27 -7.93 7.76
C ALA A 170 -2.07 -6.87 6.96
N THR A 171 -1.41 -6.03 6.14
CA THR A 171 -2.14 -5.03 5.33
C THR A 171 -2.90 -5.68 4.16
N VAL A 172 -2.33 -6.69 3.48
CA VAL A 172 -3.05 -7.42 2.41
C VAL A 172 -4.20 -8.23 3.01
N TYR A 173 -3.99 -8.86 4.17
CA TYR A 173 -5.05 -9.53 4.94
C TYR A 173 -6.21 -8.56 5.25
N LEU A 174 -5.93 -7.38 5.83
CA LEU A 174 -6.95 -6.37 6.09
C LEU A 174 -7.63 -5.85 4.81
N THR A 175 -6.89 -5.74 3.70
CA THR A 175 -7.46 -5.30 2.41
C THR A 175 -8.47 -6.32 1.88
N GLN A 176 -8.18 -7.61 2.00
CA GLN A 176 -9.09 -8.70 1.62
C GLN A 176 -10.30 -8.80 2.58
N ARG A 177 -10.06 -8.64 3.88
CA ARG A 177 -11.01 -8.82 4.99
C ARG A 177 -11.73 -7.54 5.41
N LEU A 178 -11.67 -6.48 4.59
CA LEU A 178 -12.06 -5.13 4.99
C LEU A 178 -13.48 -5.04 5.56
N LEU A 179 -14.39 -5.86 5.04
CA LEU A 179 -15.82 -5.85 5.35
C LEU A 179 -16.24 -6.89 6.41
N ASP A 180 -15.33 -7.72 6.94
CA ASP A 180 -15.61 -8.79 7.93
C ASP A 180 -16.16 -8.30 9.29
N LYS A 181 -16.30 -6.99 9.47
CA LYS A 181 -16.90 -6.35 10.66
C LYS A 181 -18.31 -5.81 10.43
N LEU A 182 -18.77 -5.75 9.18
CA LEU A 182 -20.11 -5.26 8.82
C LEU A 182 -21.15 -6.37 9.02
N ASN A 183 -22.34 -6.00 9.49
CA ASN A 183 -23.52 -6.86 9.37
C ASN A 183 -24.18 -6.71 7.98
N PHE A 184 -25.18 -7.55 7.68
CA PHE A 184 -25.82 -7.57 6.38
C PHE A 184 -26.46 -6.24 5.96
N GLU A 185 -27.09 -5.50 6.87
CA GLU A 185 -27.73 -4.22 6.54
C GLU A 185 -26.69 -3.11 6.33
N GLU A 186 -25.59 -3.10 7.09
CA GLU A 186 -24.43 -2.21 6.86
C GLU A 186 -23.75 -2.49 5.51
N PHE A 187 -23.59 -3.76 5.17
CA PHE A 187 -23.05 -4.19 3.88
C PHE A 187 -23.96 -3.83 2.69
N LYS A 188 -25.27 -4.05 2.84
CA LYS A 188 -26.30 -3.64 1.88
C LYS A 188 -26.35 -2.12 1.72
N GLU A 189 -26.15 -1.37 2.80
CA GLU A 189 -25.99 0.07 2.73
C GLU A 189 -24.72 0.46 1.97
N LEU A 190 -23.58 -0.22 2.21
CA LEU A 190 -22.36 -0.01 1.44
C LEU A 190 -22.57 -0.30 -0.06
N MET A 191 -23.30 -1.34 -0.42
CA MET A 191 -23.72 -1.57 -1.81
C MET A 191 -24.57 -0.42 -2.36
N GLY A 192 -25.47 0.15 -1.55
CA GLY A 192 -26.28 1.31 -1.94
C GLY A 192 -25.44 2.57 -2.16
N ASN A 193 -24.52 2.87 -1.24
CA ASN A 193 -23.56 3.97 -1.34
C ASN A 193 -22.59 3.81 -2.53
N LEU A 194 -22.51 2.61 -3.13
CA LEU A 194 -21.69 2.27 -4.30
C LEU A 194 -22.55 1.98 -5.56
N GLU A 195 -23.84 2.30 -5.56
CA GLU A 195 -24.80 2.14 -6.69
C GLU A 195 -25.01 0.67 -7.17
N LEU A 196 -24.70 -0.29 -6.30
CA LEU A 196 -24.76 -1.74 -6.54
C LEU A 196 -26.02 -2.43 -5.99
N LEU A 197 -27.03 -1.69 -5.53
CA LEU A 197 -28.36 -2.24 -5.25
C LEU A 197 -29.22 -2.34 -6.52
N PRO A 198 -30.28 -3.16 -6.54
CA PRO A 198 -31.25 -3.20 -7.65
C PRO A 198 -31.86 -1.82 -7.90
N LEU A 199 -32.08 -1.46 -9.17
CA LEU A 199 -32.76 -0.23 -9.58
C LEU A 199 -34.29 -0.43 -9.55
N ASP A 200 -35.05 0.67 -9.49
CA ASP A 200 -36.51 0.64 -9.49
C ASP A 200 -37.04 -0.06 -10.76
N GLY A 201 -37.77 -1.17 -10.57
CA GLY A 201 -38.31 -1.99 -11.66
C GLY A 201 -37.29 -2.93 -12.34
N GLU A 202 -36.04 -2.99 -11.88
CA GLU A 202 -35.02 -3.88 -12.45
C GLU A 202 -35.34 -5.36 -12.20
N ASN A 203 -35.31 -6.16 -13.27
CA ASN A 203 -35.44 -7.61 -13.18
C ASN A 203 -34.20 -8.20 -12.47
N PRO A 204 -34.33 -9.11 -11.50
CA PRO A 204 -33.20 -9.77 -10.83
C PRO A 204 -32.10 -10.27 -11.78
N ARG A 205 -32.45 -10.80 -12.97
CA ARG A 205 -31.46 -11.23 -13.96
C ARG A 205 -30.56 -10.07 -14.44
N ASP A 206 -31.16 -8.92 -14.71
CA ASP A 206 -30.47 -7.76 -15.27
C ASP A 206 -29.68 -7.03 -14.18
N PHE A 207 -30.20 -7.00 -12.95
CA PHE A 207 -29.46 -6.63 -11.73
C PHE A 207 -28.17 -7.45 -11.57
N HIS A 208 -28.26 -8.79 -11.57
CA HIS A 208 -27.08 -9.64 -11.44
C HIS A 208 -26.08 -9.46 -12.59
N PHE A 209 -26.57 -9.25 -13.82
CA PHE A 209 -25.72 -8.96 -14.98
C PHE A 209 -25.01 -7.60 -14.85
N ARG A 210 -25.71 -6.55 -14.39
CA ARG A 210 -25.14 -5.22 -14.16
C ARG A 210 -24.07 -5.25 -13.07
N VAL A 211 -24.35 -5.87 -11.93
CA VAL A 211 -23.39 -6.04 -10.83
C VAL A 211 -22.17 -6.85 -11.29
N ALA A 212 -22.37 -7.93 -12.02
CA ALA A 212 -21.25 -8.72 -12.57
C ALA A 212 -20.42 -7.96 -13.63
N LYS A 213 -21.05 -7.10 -14.43
CA LYS A 213 -20.38 -6.26 -15.43
C LYS A 213 -19.51 -5.17 -14.78
N ASP A 214 -19.96 -4.57 -13.68
CA ASP A 214 -19.24 -3.50 -12.98
C ASP A 214 -18.14 -4.03 -12.01
N THR A 215 -18.37 -5.20 -11.40
CA THR A 215 -17.44 -5.78 -10.41
C THR A 215 -16.54 -6.88 -10.95
N GLY A 216 -16.90 -7.52 -12.06
CA GLY A 216 -16.25 -8.73 -12.57
C GLY A 216 -16.64 -10.02 -11.83
N VAL A 217 -17.48 -9.94 -10.78
CA VAL A 217 -17.87 -11.10 -9.96
C VAL A 217 -19.29 -11.55 -10.31
N GLN A 218 -19.42 -12.81 -10.73
CA GLN A 218 -20.70 -13.48 -10.93
C GLN A 218 -21.01 -14.32 -9.68
N LEU A 219 -22.26 -14.29 -9.20
CA LEU A 219 -22.73 -15.28 -8.24
C LEU A 219 -22.85 -16.62 -8.97
N ASP A 220 -21.98 -17.58 -8.66
CA ASP A 220 -22.05 -18.94 -9.18
C ASP A 220 -22.07 -19.99 -8.04
N ASN A 221 -22.35 -21.23 -8.40
CA ASN A 221 -22.42 -22.34 -7.44
C ASN A 221 -21.07 -22.65 -6.76
N GLN A 222 -19.95 -22.12 -7.26
CA GLN A 222 -18.63 -22.28 -6.63
C GLN A 222 -18.43 -21.22 -5.55
N GLY A 223 -18.73 -19.95 -5.84
CA GLY A 223 -18.66 -18.87 -4.84
C GLY A 223 -19.62 -19.05 -3.67
N ILE A 224 -20.80 -19.65 -3.89
CA ILE A 224 -21.70 -20.06 -2.81
C ILE A 224 -21.04 -21.15 -1.94
N LYS A 225 -20.41 -22.17 -2.54
CA LYS A 225 -19.73 -23.25 -1.79
C LYS A 225 -18.45 -22.77 -1.08
N GLU A 226 -17.71 -21.83 -1.66
CA GLU A 226 -16.58 -21.15 -1.01
C GLU A 226 -17.04 -20.44 0.28
N ALA A 227 -18.15 -19.71 0.23
CA ALA A 227 -18.72 -19.08 1.41
C ALA A 227 -19.18 -20.09 2.48
N MET A 228 -19.74 -21.24 2.08
CA MET A 228 -20.07 -22.32 3.03
C MET A 228 -18.81 -22.97 3.63
N LEU A 229 -17.69 -23.05 2.89
CA LEU A 229 -16.41 -23.52 3.41
C LEU A 229 -15.84 -22.54 4.46
N GLU A 230 -15.84 -21.23 4.20
CA GLU A 230 -15.43 -20.23 5.20
C GLU A 230 -16.26 -20.37 6.49
N LYS A 231 -17.58 -20.46 6.35
CA LYS A 231 -18.51 -20.61 7.46
C LYS A 231 -18.28 -21.91 8.24
N ALA A 232 -18.18 -23.05 7.57
CA ALA A 232 -17.97 -24.35 8.21
C ALA A 232 -16.62 -24.44 8.96
N VAL A 233 -15.61 -23.68 8.55
CA VAL A 233 -14.33 -23.56 9.27
C VAL A 233 -14.46 -22.68 10.52
N GLU A 234 -15.21 -21.58 10.46
CA GLU A 234 -15.47 -20.73 11.63
C GLU A 234 -16.40 -21.41 12.65
N ASP A 235 -17.42 -22.14 12.20
CA ASP A 235 -18.32 -22.96 13.05
C ASP A 235 -17.54 -24.06 13.82
N LEU A 236 -16.40 -24.53 13.29
CA LEU A 236 -15.51 -25.51 13.95
C LEU A 236 -14.54 -24.89 14.96
N LYS A 237 -14.38 -23.57 14.98
CA LYS A 237 -13.41 -22.86 15.82
C LYS A 237 -13.54 -23.17 17.32
N PRO A 238 -14.74 -23.20 17.95
CA PRO A 238 -14.84 -23.50 19.38
C PRO A 238 -14.35 -24.92 19.68
N ASP A 239 -14.84 -25.91 18.92
CA ASP A 239 -14.46 -27.33 19.06
C ASP A 239 -12.94 -27.53 18.90
N LEU A 240 -12.33 -26.85 17.92
CA LEU A 240 -10.88 -26.94 17.67
C LEU A 240 -10.07 -26.28 18.78
N ILE A 241 -10.51 -25.14 19.33
CA ILE A 241 -9.84 -24.48 20.46
C ILE A 241 -9.96 -25.34 21.73
N PHE A 242 -11.16 -25.81 22.08
CA PHE A 242 -11.37 -26.68 23.25
C PHE A 242 -10.65 -28.04 23.13
N ALA A 243 -10.48 -28.57 21.91
CA ALA A 243 -9.69 -29.77 21.66
C ALA A 243 -8.16 -29.53 21.62
N GLY A 244 -7.66 -28.32 21.91
CA GLY A 244 -6.24 -27.98 21.86
C GLY A 244 -5.63 -27.97 20.45
N ARG A 245 -6.46 -27.82 19.41
CA ARG A 245 -6.12 -27.96 17.98
C ARG A 245 -6.03 -26.62 17.25
N SER A 246 -5.59 -25.56 17.92
CA SER A 246 -5.43 -24.22 17.35
C SER A 246 -4.56 -24.19 16.09
N ALA A 247 -3.55 -25.05 15.98
CA ALA A 247 -2.75 -25.20 14.76
C ALA A 247 -3.57 -25.72 13.56
N LEU A 248 -4.45 -26.70 13.77
CA LEU A 248 -5.36 -27.20 12.72
C LEU A 248 -6.40 -26.15 12.33
N TYR A 249 -6.90 -25.35 13.27
CA TYR A 249 -7.74 -24.19 12.94
C TYR A 249 -6.95 -23.17 12.09
N LYS A 250 -5.69 -22.88 12.44
CA LYS A 250 -4.81 -22.00 11.65
C LYS A 250 -4.60 -22.54 10.22
N ASP A 251 -4.39 -23.84 10.05
CA ASP A 251 -4.31 -24.49 8.73
C ASP A 251 -5.63 -24.42 7.95
N LEU A 252 -6.77 -24.61 8.62
CA LEU A 252 -8.11 -24.50 8.01
C LEU A 252 -8.46 -23.06 7.63
N THR A 253 -8.02 -22.03 8.36
CA THR A 253 -8.18 -20.62 7.91
C THR A 253 -7.27 -20.21 6.74
N ASN A 254 -6.43 -21.15 6.27
CA ASN A 254 -5.56 -21.01 5.09
C ASN A 254 -5.98 -21.95 3.93
N LEU A 255 -7.12 -22.62 4.07
CA LEU A 255 -7.70 -23.52 3.09
C LEU A 255 -8.67 -22.74 2.18
N TRP A 256 -8.44 -22.77 0.87
CA TRP A 256 -9.18 -21.98 -0.12
C TRP A 256 -9.97 -22.87 -1.09
N TRP A 257 -11.03 -22.31 -1.69
CA TRP A 257 -11.91 -23.04 -2.61
C TRP A 257 -11.45 -22.92 -4.07
N GLY A 258 -11.71 -23.96 -4.86
CA GLY A 258 -12.00 -23.78 -6.28
C GLY A 258 -10.88 -24.10 -7.28
N ARG A 259 -11.26 -23.85 -8.54
CA ARG A 259 -10.62 -24.39 -9.74
C ARG A 259 -9.32 -23.70 -10.09
N GLY A 260 -8.48 -24.40 -10.86
CA GLY A 260 -7.23 -23.84 -11.39
C GLY A 260 -6.00 -24.00 -10.49
N TYR A 261 -6.13 -24.62 -9.31
CA TYR A 261 -4.96 -24.96 -8.47
C TYR A 261 -3.91 -25.76 -9.25
N VAL A 262 -4.34 -26.68 -10.12
CA VAL A 262 -3.45 -27.46 -11.01
C VAL A 262 -2.68 -26.54 -11.96
N THR A 263 -3.37 -25.57 -12.57
CA THR A 263 -2.78 -24.60 -13.50
C THR A 263 -1.76 -23.71 -12.81
N GLU A 264 -2.05 -23.26 -11.59
CA GLU A 264 -1.14 -22.44 -10.78
C GLU A 264 0.04 -23.25 -10.25
N LEU A 265 -0.18 -24.49 -9.79
CA LEU A 265 0.88 -25.41 -9.37
C LEU A 265 1.85 -25.66 -10.54
N GLN A 266 1.30 -25.95 -11.72
CA GLN A 266 2.05 -26.08 -12.98
C GLN A 266 2.75 -24.78 -13.42
N ARG A 267 2.26 -23.59 -12.99
CA ARG A 267 2.95 -22.31 -13.21
C ARG A 267 4.13 -22.15 -12.25
N VAL A 268 3.94 -22.46 -10.96
CA VAL A 268 5.00 -22.40 -9.93
C VAL A 268 6.14 -23.37 -10.24
N TYR A 269 5.83 -24.57 -10.74
CA TYR A 269 6.84 -25.53 -11.23
C TYR A 269 7.62 -25.07 -12.47
N ARG A 270 7.21 -24.00 -13.16
CA ARG A 270 7.89 -23.48 -14.37
C ARG A 270 8.54 -22.11 -14.17
N MET A 271 8.48 -21.55 -12.95
CA MET A 271 9.22 -20.33 -12.59
C MET A 271 10.71 -20.64 -12.56
N ALA A 272 11.53 -19.74 -13.11
CA ALA A 272 12.98 -19.91 -13.18
C ALA A 272 13.61 -19.86 -11.78
N ASP A 273 14.79 -20.49 -11.63
CA ASP A 273 15.57 -20.39 -10.39
C ASP A 273 15.99 -18.93 -10.11
N ASP A 274 16.15 -18.12 -11.16
CA ASP A 274 16.38 -16.67 -11.10
C ASP A 274 15.20 -15.87 -10.54
N ASP A 275 13.95 -16.39 -10.65
CA ASP A 275 12.78 -15.69 -10.12
C ASP A 275 12.81 -15.75 -8.58
N PHE A 276 12.86 -16.96 -8.00
CA PHE A 276 12.68 -17.20 -6.56
C PHE A 276 13.44 -18.47 -6.09
N THR A 277 13.91 -18.45 -4.84
CA THR A 277 14.62 -19.60 -4.22
C THR A 277 13.72 -20.83 -4.01
N ASP A 278 14.31 -22.03 -3.96
CA ASP A 278 13.60 -23.30 -3.72
C ASP A 278 12.70 -23.26 -2.45
N ARG A 279 13.15 -22.60 -1.38
CA ARG A 279 12.36 -22.44 -0.15
C ARG A 279 11.06 -21.65 -0.39
N GLU A 280 11.08 -20.64 -1.25
CA GLU A 280 9.89 -19.88 -1.65
C GLU A 280 9.04 -20.67 -2.67
N ARG A 281 9.67 -21.45 -3.56
CA ARG A 281 8.99 -22.39 -4.48
C ARG A 281 8.19 -23.44 -3.71
N ASN A 282 8.80 -24.13 -2.73
CA ASN A 282 8.15 -25.15 -1.92
C ASN A 282 7.06 -24.58 -0.99
N LEU A 283 7.26 -23.38 -0.44
CA LEU A 283 6.22 -22.64 0.28
C LEU A 283 4.99 -22.36 -0.61
N ARG A 284 5.20 -21.90 -1.86
CA ARG A 284 4.11 -21.65 -2.81
C ARG A 284 3.40 -22.94 -3.22
N ILE A 285 4.13 -24.02 -3.47
CA ILE A 285 3.58 -25.35 -3.74
C ILE A 285 2.66 -25.79 -2.59
N GLY A 286 3.12 -25.68 -1.34
CA GLY A 286 2.33 -26.00 -0.15
C GLY A 286 1.04 -25.17 -0.03
N LEU A 287 1.14 -23.85 -0.26
CA LEU A 287 -0.03 -22.95 -0.22
C LEU A 287 -1.04 -23.25 -1.35
N VAL A 288 -0.59 -23.59 -2.55
CA VAL A 288 -1.48 -23.99 -3.66
C VAL A 288 -2.12 -25.36 -3.40
N LYS A 289 -1.37 -26.31 -2.79
CA LYS A 289 -1.89 -27.65 -2.45
C LYS A 289 -2.88 -27.65 -1.26
N LYS A 290 -2.98 -26.57 -0.48
CA LYS A 290 -4.04 -26.31 0.53
C LYS A 290 -5.38 -25.87 -0.10
N ASN A 291 -5.87 -26.66 -1.06
CA ASN A 291 -7.09 -26.38 -1.84
C ASN A 291 -8.18 -27.42 -1.56
N TRP A 292 -9.44 -26.98 -1.47
CA TRP A 292 -10.57 -27.86 -1.12
C TRP A 292 -10.89 -28.93 -2.17
N GLU A 293 -10.92 -28.57 -3.47
CA GLU A 293 -11.19 -29.54 -4.54
C GLU A 293 -10.13 -30.65 -4.56
N ARG A 294 -8.87 -30.28 -4.33
CA ARG A 294 -7.75 -31.23 -4.18
C ARG A 294 -7.95 -32.17 -2.98
N LEU A 295 -8.34 -31.64 -1.82
CA LEU A 295 -8.63 -32.47 -0.64
C LEU A 295 -9.82 -33.42 -0.87
N THR A 296 -10.84 -33.00 -1.62
CA THR A 296 -11.96 -33.87 -2.02
C THR A 296 -11.49 -35.05 -2.87
N GLY A 297 -10.56 -34.82 -3.82
CA GLY A 297 -9.88 -35.88 -4.56
C GLY A 297 -9.10 -36.82 -3.64
N LEU A 298 -8.24 -36.27 -2.77
CA LEU A 298 -7.44 -37.06 -1.82
C LEU A 298 -8.28 -37.90 -0.85
N SER A 299 -9.39 -37.34 -0.34
CA SER A 299 -10.31 -38.06 0.56
C SER A 299 -10.97 -39.26 -0.14
N SER A 300 -11.36 -39.08 -1.41
CA SER A 300 -11.91 -40.15 -2.24
C SER A 300 -10.89 -41.26 -2.54
N GLU A 301 -9.66 -40.87 -2.87
CA GLU A 301 -8.54 -41.77 -3.13
C GLU A 301 -8.11 -42.54 -1.87
N LEU A 302 -8.01 -41.88 -0.71
CA LEU A 302 -7.75 -42.51 0.58
C LEU A 302 -8.84 -43.54 0.93
N LYS A 303 -10.12 -43.21 0.76
CA LYS A 303 -11.23 -44.15 1.05
C LYS A 303 -11.15 -45.41 0.19
N ASN A 304 -10.78 -45.26 -1.09
CA ASN A 304 -10.57 -46.39 -2.00
C ASN A 304 -9.32 -47.22 -1.65
N ASP A 305 -8.18 -46.57 -1.40
CA ASP A 305 -6.92 -47.25 -1.06
C ASP A 305 -7.01 -47.95 0.31
N TRP A 306 -7.63 -47.30 1.30
CA TRP A 306 -7.83 -47.85 2.64
C TRP A 306 -8.68 -49.12 2.58
N ALA A 307 -9.79 -49.11 1.84
CA ALA A 307 -10.62 -50.29 1.66
C ALA A 307 -9.82 -51.46 1.05
N ARG A 308 -9.05 -51.21 -0.02
CA ARG A 308 -8.19 -52.22 -0.68
C ARG A 308 -7.13 -52.78 0.27
N LEU A 309 -6.47 -51.93 1.05
CA LEU A 309 -5.49 -52.33 2.06
C LEU A 309 -6.12 -53.15 3.18
N THR A 310 -7.28 -52.74 3.70
CA THR A 310 -8.03 -53.51 4.71
C THR A 310 -8.38 -54.89 4.19
N THR A 311 -8.91 -55.00 2.96
CA THR A 311 -9.18 -56.30 2.33
C THR A 311 -7.92 -57.15 2.25
N LYS A 312 -6.80 -56.66 1.68
CA LYS A 312 -5.59 -57.47 1.52
C LYS A 312 -4.91 -57.88 2.83
N VAL A 313 -4.89 -57.01 3.84
CA VAL A 313 -4.38 -57.39 5.17
C VAL A 313 -5.31 -58.42 5.84
N SER A 314 -6.63 -58.38 5.59
CA SER A 314 -7.56 -59.41 6.08
C SER A 314 -7.47 -60.75 5.32
N GLU A 315 -7.07 -60.74 4.05
CA GLU A 315 -6.91 -61.96 3.23
C GLU A 315 -5.62 -62.73 3.56
N GLY A 316 -4.50 -62.03 3.79
CA GLY A 316 -3.16 -62.66 3.89
C GLY A 316 -2.25 -62.15 5.01
N GLY A 317 -2.70 -61.19 5.82
CA GLY A 317 -1.87 -60.55 6.85
C GLY A 317 -0.93 -59.46 6.30
N ALA A 318 -0.22 -58.80 7.22
CA ALA A 318 0.60 -57.63 6.91
C ALA A 318 1.80 -57.94 6.00
N ASP A 319 2.50 -59.06 6.22
CA ASP A 319 3.68 -59.42 5.44
C ASP A 319 3.35 -59.84 4.00
N ALA A 320 2.17 -60.45 3.78
CA ALA A 320 1.67 -60.74 2.43
C ALA A 320 1.30 -59.44 1.69
N ALA A 321 0.63 -58.51 2.36
CA ALA A 321 0.29 -57.20 1.80
C ALA A 321 1.54 -56.35 1.46
N LEU A 322 2.64 -56.51 2.20
CA LEU A 322 3.95 -55.91 1.88
C LEU A 322 4.74 -56.67 0.81
N SER A 323 4.38 -57.90 0.51
CA SER A 323 5.00 -58.71 -0.56
C SER A 323 4.29 -58.60 -1.92
N ASP A 324 3.06 -58.08 -1.95
CA ASP A 324 2.25 -57.90 -3.17
C ASP A 324 2.66 -56.62 -3.94
N PRO A 325 3.20 -56.74 -5.16
CA PRO A 325 3.63 -55.58 -5.95
C PRO A 325 2.49 -54.61 -6.31
N SER A 326 1.24 -55.07 -6.35
CA SER A 326 0.08 -54.20 -6.60
C SER A 326 -0.23 -53.29 -5.40
N ILE A 327 0.11 -53.74 -4.19
CA ILE A 327 -0.20 -53.08 -2.92
C ILE A 327 0.94 -52.18 -2.43
N LEU A 328 2.20 -52.49 -2.77
CA LEU A 328 3.36 -51.62 -2.48
C LEU A 328 3.14 -50.16 -2.93
N SER A 329 2.50 -49.95 -4.08
CA SER A 329 2.17 -48.62 -4.61
C SER A 329 1.08 -47.87 -3.83
N LEU A 330 0.31 -48.57 -2.99
CA LEU A 330 -0.66 -47.99 -2.06
C LEU A 330 0.02 -47.67 -0.73
N ILE A 331 0.78 -48.63 -0.18
CA ILE A 331 1.51 -48.49 1.09
C ILE A 331 2.46 -47.26 1.06
N GLY A 332 3.14 -47.01 -0.08
CA GLY A 332 4.03 -45.85 -0.24
C GLY A 332 3.36 -44.47 -0.13
N ARG A 333 2.02 -44.39 -0.25
CA ARG A 333 1.23 -43.16 -0.08
C ARG A 333 1.01 -42.81 1.39
N PHE A 334 1.20 -43.76 2.30
CA PHE A 334 0.99 -43.58 3.74
C PHE A 334 2.31 -43.30 4.46
N ARG A 335 2.33 -42.26 5.30
CA ARG A 335 3.51 -41.82 6.05
C ARG A 335 3.23 -41.72 7.55
N VAL A 336 4.17 -42.17 8.37
CA VAL A 336 4.12 -41.99 9.83
C VAL A 336 4.75 -40.65 10.17
N THR A 337 3.94 -39.69 10.64
CA THR A 337 4.35 -38.31 10.91
C THR A 337 4.76 -38.08 12.36
N ASN A 338 4.27 -38.88 13.30
CA ASN A 338 4.74 -38.91 14.68
C ASN A 338 4.75 -40.34 15.23
N ALA A 339 5.83 -40.70 15.92
CA ALA A 339 6.03 -41.98 16.61
C ALA A 339 6.33 -41.83 18.11
N GLY A 340 6.33 -40.59 18.64
CA GLY A 340 6.53 -40.28 20.06
C GLY A 340 5.24 -40.41 20.87
N GLY A 341 4.75 -41.63 21.09
CA GLY A 341 3.56 -41.92 21.89
C GLY A 341 2.94 -43.29 21.60
N HIS A 342 1.95 -43.71 22.40
CA HIS A 342 1.32 -45.04 22.28
C HIS A 342 0.40 -45.23 21.04
N LYS A 343 0.23 -44.22 20.19
CA LYS A 343 -0.39 -44.34 18.87
C LYS A 343 0.43 -43.58 17.82
N PRO A 344 0.77 -44.18 16.66
CA PRO A 344 1.40 -43.46 15.57
C PRO A 344 0.39 -42.53 14.89
N SER A 345 0.85 -41.34 14.47
CA SER A 345 0.03 -40.45 13.61
C SER A 345 0.31 -40.77 12.15
N LEU A 346 -0.76 -40.94 11.36
CA LEU A 346 -0.69 -41.34 9.96
C LEU A 346 -1.10 -40.19 9.04
N ALA A 347 -0.35 -40.01 7.95
CA ALA A 347 -0.67 -39.13 6.84
C ALA A 347 -0.90 -39.95 5.57
N TYR A 348 -1.78 -39.46 4.70
CA TYR A 348 -1.97 -39.94 3.34
C TYR A 348 -1.58 -38.83 2.37
N VAL A 349 -0.60 -39.11 1.50
CA VAL A 349 -0.05 -38.18 0.53
C VAL A 349 -0.02 -38.84 -0.84
N LYS A 350 -0.69 -38.21 -1.81
CA LYS A 350 -0.74 -38.65 -3.21
C LYS A 350 -0.65 -37.42 -4.12
N GLU A 351 0.03 -37.54 -5.25
CA GLU A 351 -0.10 -36.58 -6.34
C GLU A 351 -1.31 -36.98 -7.20
N LEU A 352 -2.27 -36.06 -7.36
CA LEU A 352 -3.42 -36.28 -8.24
C LEU A 352 -3.04 -36.00 -9.71
N THR A 353 -3.87 -36.49 -10.64
CA THR A 353 -3.66 -36.31 -12.09
C THR A 353 -3.46 -34.83 -12.45
N GLY A 354 -2.36 -34.51 -13.15
CA GLY A 354 -1.99 -33.14 -13.48
C GLY A 354 -1.16 -32.39 -12.43
N GLU A 355 -1.02 -32.90 -11.20
CA GLU A 355 -0.01 -32.38 -10.25
C GLU A 355 1.42 -32.76 -10.63
N GLU A 356 1.59 -33.69 -11.56
CA GLU A 356 2.87 -34.22 -12.07
C GLU A 356 3.91 -33.13 -12.32
N PHE A 357 5.10 -33.25 -11.70
CA PHE A 357 6.21 -32.34 -11.94
C PHE A 357 6.80 -32.50 -13.35
N ARG A 358 6.35 -31.66 -14.29
CA ARG A 358 6.79 -31.67 -15.69
C ARG A 358 7.90 -30.63 -15.89
N ARG A 359 9.16 -31.06 -15.70
CA ARG A 359 10.39 -30.26 -15.88
C ARG A 359 10.37 -29.40 -17.14
N GLY A 360 10.84 -28.16 -17.01
CA GLY A 360 11.22 -27.34 -18.16
C GLY A 360 12.57 -27.79 -18.76
N PRO A 361 12.86 -27.56 -20.07
CA PRO A 361 14.14 -27.95 -20.69
C PRO A 361 15.40 -27.24 -20.16
N LYS A 362 15.27 -26.38 -19.14
CA LYS A 362 16.34 -25.63 -18.48
C LYS A 362 16.35 -25.82 -16.96
N ASP A 363 15.44 -26.62 -16.42
CA ASP A 363 15.23 -26.76 -14.98
C ASP A 363 16.27 -27.72 -14.38
N THR A 364 17.22 -27.14 -13.63
CA THR A 364 18.27 -27.87 -12.91
C THR A 364 17.91 -28.15 -11.44
N SER A 365 16.74 -27.69 -10.97
CA SER A 365 16.33 -27.87 -9.58
C SER A 365 16.06 -29.35 -9.25
N THR A 366 16.39 -29.72 -8.02
CA THR A 366 16.27 -31.11 -7.51
C THR A 366 15.47 -31.20 -6.21
N VAL A 367 15.03 -30.07 -5.65
CA VAL A 367 14.59 -29.94 -4.25
C VAL A 367 13.10 -29.57 -4.16
N ILE A 368 12.23 -30.48 -4.61
CA ILE A 368 10.89 -30.57 -4.02
C ILE A 368 11.05 -31.34 -2.71
N ASP A 369 10.68 -30.74 -1.59
CA ASP A 369 10.82 -31.39 -0.28
C ASP A 369 10.05 -32.71 -0.22
N ALA A 370 10.70 -33.76 0.30
CA ALA A 370 10.09 -35.07 0.42
C ALA A 370 8.86 -35.03 1.37
N PRO A 371 7.77 -35.79 1.07
CA PRO A 371 6.58 -35.81 1.92
C PRO A 371 6.90 -36.09 3.39
N VAL A 372 6.35 -35.28 4.28
CA VAL A 372 6.61 -35.33 5.73
C VAL A 372 6.24 -36.69 6.30
N GLY A 373 7.13 -37.25 7.12
CA GLY A 373 6.96 -38.55 7.76
C GLY A 373 7.60 -39.71 6.98
N ARG A 374 8.04 -40.72 7.72
CA ARG A 374 8.70 -41.91 7.15
C ARG A 374 7.67 -42.84 6.47
N PRO A 375 8.07 -43.65 5.47
CA PRO A 375 7.24 -44.75 4.98
C PRO A 375 6.82 -45.72 6.10
N LEU A 376 5.71 -46.43 5.88
CA LEU A 376 5.29 -47.57 6.70
C LEU A 376 6.30 -48.72 6.65
N ASN A 377 6.36 -49.50 7.74
CA ASN A 377 7.00 -50.81 7.81
C ASN A 377 5.95 -51.90 8.21
N SER A 378 6.37 -53.16 8.30
CA SER A 378 5.48 -54.29 8.66
C SER A 378 4.81 -54.14 10.03
N ILE A 379 5.54 -53.63 11.03
CA ILE A 379 5.01 -53.37 12.37
C ILE A 379 3.90 -52.30 12.31
N ASP A 380 4.08 -51.24 11.52
CA ASP A 380 3.04 -50.22 11.35
C ASP A 380 1.80 -50.79 10.63
N VAL A 381 1.99 -51.53 9.53
CA VAL A 381 0.89 -52.13 8.75
C VAL A 381 0.09 -53.10 9.63
N GLN A 382 0.76 -53.93 10.42
CA GLN A 382 0.12 -54.85 11.36
C GLN A 382 -0.58 -54.10 12.51
N ALA A 383 0.04 -53.05 13.07
CA ALA A 383 -0.58 -52.24 14.13
C ALA A 383 -1.84 -51.50 13.66
N ILE A 384 -1.84 -50.98 12.42
CA ILE A 384 -2.96 -50.23 11.84
C ILE A 384 -4.08 -51.19 11.41
N TRP A 385 -3.80 -52.09 10.46
CA TRP A 385 -4.84 -52.91 9.81
C TRP A 385 -5.04 -54.29 10.43
N GLY A 386 -4.03 -54.87 11.08
CA GLY A 386 -4.16 -56.15 11.78
C GLY A 386 -4.79 -56.02 13.17
N ASN A 387 -4.35 -55.01 13.94
CA ASN A 387 -4.77 -54.81 15.33
C ASN A 387 -5.75 -53.62 15.53
N GLY A 388 -6.10 -52.89 14.47
CA GLY A 388 -7.07 -51.78 14.54
C GLY A 388 -6.58 -50.53 15.30
N GLY A 389 -5.26 -50.34 15.44
CA GLY A 389 -4.68 -49.28 16.28
C GLY A 389 -4.95 -47.84 15.81
N VAL A 390 -5.18 -47.64 14.51
CA VAL A 390 -5.53 -46.36 13.90
C VAL A 390 -6.71 -46.57 12.95
N VAL A 391 -7.73 -45.72 13.05
CA VAL A 391 -8.90 -45.77 12.13
C VAL A 391 -8.77 -44.72 11.03
N MET A 392 -9.37 -44.99 9.86
CA MET A 392 -9.32 -44.10 8.68
C MET A 392 -9.63 -42.63 8.99
N ASN A 393 -10.58 -42.40 9.91
CA ASN A 393 -11.04 -41.07 10.32
C ASN A 393 -9.98 -40.24 11.09
N GLU A 394 -8.91 -40.89 11.57
CA GLU A 394 -7.75 -40.26 12.24
C GLU A 394 -6.59 -39.96 11.27
N VAL A 395 -6.64 -40.44 10.03
CA VAL A 395 -5.61 -40.22 9.01
C VAL A 395 -5.64 -38.78 8.50
N ASN A 396 -4.47 -38.18 8.33
CA ASN A 396 -4.32 -36.79 7.88
C ASN A 396 -4.14 -36.72 6.35
N LEU A 397 -5.08 -36.09 5.65
CA LEU A 397 -4.93 -35.71 4.25
C LEU A 397 -3.76 -34.71 4.13
N ASP A 398 -2.81 -35.02 3.24
CA ASP A 398 -1.57 -34.25 3.00
C ASP A 398 -0.76 -33.96 4.30
N GLY A 399 -0.96 -34.77 5.34
CA GLY A 399 -0.26 -34.67 6.61
C GLY A 399 -0.79 -33.66 7.62
N TYR A 400 -1.81 -32.84 7.29
CA TYR A 400 -2.32 -31.80 8.19
C TYR A 400 -3.82 -31.90 8.54
N LEU A 401 -4.70 -32.37 7.65
CA LEU A 401 -6.15 -32.38 7.88
C LEU A 401 -6.69 -33.80 8.17
N PRO A 402 -7.09 -34.13 9.42
CA PRO A 402 -7.70 -35.43 9.71
C PRO A 402 -9.03 -35.62 8.97
N VAL A 403 -9.24 -36.79 8.36
CA VAL A 403 -10.44 -37.13 7.56
C VAL A 403 -11.76 -36.83 8.30
N ARG A 404 -11.84 -37.06 9.62
CA ARG A 404 -13.04 -36.73 10.41
C ARG A 404 -13.46 -35.25 10.38
N TYR A 405 -12.51 -34.33 10.20
CA TYR A 405 -12.80 -32.90 10.08
C TYR A 405 -13.14 -32.55 8.63
N TYR A 406 -12.43 -33.12 7.65
CA TYR A 406 -12.81 -33.03 6.24
C TYR A 406 -14.27 -33.48 6.02
N ASP A 407 -14.66 -34.66 6.52
CA ASP A 407 -16.01 -35.21 6.31
C ASP A 407 -17.09 -34.40 7.02
N ARG A 408 -16.79 -33.80 8.20
CA ARG A 408 -17.72 -32.89 8.90
C ARG A 408 -17.87 -31.55 8.15
N ILE A 409 -16.80 -31.01 7.57
CA ILE A 409 -16.86 -29.79 6.75
C ILE A 409 -17.63 -30.08 5.44
N ALA A 410 -17.33 -31.18 4.77
CA ALA A 410 -18.01 -31.59 3.54
C ALA A 410 -19.52 -31.78 3.74
N ALA A 411 -19.93 -32.48 4.80
CA ALA A 411 -21.34 -32.66 5.13
C ALA A 411 -22.05 -31.33 5.42
N ASN A 412 -21.42 -30.42 6.17
CA ASN A 412 -21.95 -29.07 6.42
C ASN A 412 -22.08 -28.27 5.11
N ILE A 413 -21.04 -28.25 4.26
CA ILE A 413 -21.07 -27.55 2.96
C ILE A 413 -22.21 -28.06 2.09
N ASP A 414 -22.37 -29.38 1.93
CA ASP A 414 -23.42 -29.94 1.07
C ASP A 414 -24.82 -29.76 1.66
N GLU A 415 -25.00 -29.80 2.99
CA GLU A 415 -26.27 -29.46 3.66
C GLU A 415 -26.63 -27.98 3.47
N GLN A 416 -25.72 -27.06 3.79
CA GLN A 416 -25.94 -25.62 3.63
C GLN A 416 -26.15 -25.23 2.16
N PHE A 417 -25.42 -25.86 1.23
CA PHE A 417 -25.61 -25.66 -0.20
C PHE A 417 -26.98 -26.18 -0.68
N ALA A 418 -27.40 -27.37 -0.26
CA ALA A 418 -28.74 -27.88 -0.58
C ALA A 418 -29.85 -26.96 -0.02
N ASN A 419 -29.66 -26.43 1.20
CA ASN A 419 -30.56 -25.46 1.82
C ASN A 419 -30.62 -24.12 1.07
N VAL A 420 -29.53 -23.67 0.41
CA VAL A 420 -29.55 -22.49 -0.47
C VAL A 420 -30.22 -22.82 -1.80
N MET A 421 -29.88 -23.94 -2.44
CA MET A 421 -30.49 -24.34 -3.72
C MET A 421 -31.99 -24.64 -3.61
N GLY A 422 -32.49 -24.96 -2.41
CA GLY A 422 -33.93 -25.10 -2.13
C GLY A 422 -34.70 -23.77 -1.98
N GLN A 423 -34.04 -22.62 -1.99
CA GLN A 423 -34.69 -21.32 -1.82
C GLN A 423 -35.33 -20.82 -3.13
N LYS A 424 -36.43 -20.06 -3.00
CA LYS A 424 -37.14 -19.46 -4.15
C LYS A 424 -36.28 -18.44 -4.91
N ASP A 425 -35.39 -17.76 -4.20
CA ASP A 425 -34.38 -16.87 -4.78
C ASP A 425 -32.99 -17.34 -4.32
N GLN A 426 -32.33 -18.11 -5.18
CA GLN A 426 -31.00 -18.68 -4.95
C GLN A 426 -29.89 -17.63 -5.00
N TYR A 427 -30.17 -16.43 -5.51
CA TYR A 427 -29.19 -15.36 -5.75
C TYR A 427 -29.54 -14.07 -5.00
N ALA A 428 -30.47 -14.14 -4.05
CA ALA A 428 -30.90 -13.05 -3.18
C ALA A 428 -29.71 -12.24 -2.64
N LEU A 429 -29.89 -10.95 -2.38
CA LEU A 429 -28.83 -10.00 -1.99
C LEU A 429 -27.92 -10.49 -0.84
N TYR A 430 -28.43 -11.35 0.04
CA TYR A 430 -27.67 -12.02 1.09
C TYR A 430 -26.51 -12.90 0.58
N GLN A 431 -26.58 -13.46 -0.63
CA GLN A 431 -25.48 -14.24 -1.21
C GLN A 431 -24.26 -13.37 -1.53
N TYR A 432 -24.46 -12.13 -2.01
CA TYR A 432 -23.36 -11.17 -2.21
C TYR A 432 -22.60 -10.85 -0.92
N TYR A 433 -23.30 -10.77 0.22
CA TYR A 433 -22.70 -10.56 1.55
C TYR A 433 -21.80 -11.73 1.99
N ASN A 434 -22.12 -12.96 1.58
CA ASN A 434 -21.33 -14.14 1.93
C ASN A 434 -20.20 -14.42 0.91
N HIS A 435 -20.38 -14.06 -0.37
CA HIS A 435 -19.48 -14.39 -1.48
C HIS A 435 -18.09 -13.74 -1.36
N HIS A 436 -17.05 -14.57 -1.29
CA HIS A 436 -15.63 -14.19 -1.11
C HIS A 436 -15.15 -13.06 -2.04
N ASP A 437 -15.08 -13.32 -3.35
CA ASP A 437 -14.62 -12.31 -4.33
C ASP A 437 -15.45 -11.02 -4.32
N PHE A 438 -16.74 -11.11 -3.97
CA PHE A 438 -17.62 -9.93 -3.96
C PHE A 438 -17.34 -9.02 -2.76
N LYS A 439 -17.13 -9.59 -1.55
CA LYS A 439 -16.63 -8.83 -0.38
C LYS A 439 -15.33 -8.08 -0.72
N ILE A 440 -14.41 -8.74 -1.42
CA ILE A 440 -13.11 -8.17 -1.81
C ILE A 440 -13.28 -6.99 -2.79
N ILE A 441 -14.00 -7.16 -3.91
CA ILE A 441 -14.17 -6.05 -4.87
C ILE A 441 -14.99 -4.90 -4.30
N LEU A 442 -16.00 -5.17 -3.45
CA LEU A 442 -16.77 -4.11 -2.79
C LEU A 442 -15.87 -3.28 -1.87
N GLY A 443 -15.01 -3.94 -1.08
CA GLY A 443 -14.00 -3.27 -0.26
C GLY A 443 -12.97 -2.49 -1.09
N LEU A 444 -12.48 -3.05 -2.19
CA LEU A 444 -11.53 -2.37 -3.08
C LEU A 444 -12.15 -1.18 -3.83
N LYS A 445 -13.44 -1.26 -4.23
CA LYS A 445 -14.21 -0.14 -4.77
C LYS A 445 -14.42 0.95 -3.73
N TYR A 446 -14.77 0.59 -2.49
CA TYR A 446 -14.87 1.54 -1.38
C TYR A 446 -13.54 2.28 -1.12
N LEU A 447 -12.41 1.56 -1.01
CA LEU A 447 -11.09 2.17 -0.84
C LEU A 447 -10.70 3.08 -2.02
N THR A 448 -11.07 2.68 -3.25
CA THR A 448 -10.85 3.46 -4.47
C THR A 448 -11.66 4.76 -4.48
N GLN A 449 -12.93 4.72 -4.07
CA GLN A 449 -13.75 5.92 -3.97
C GLN A 449 -13.33 6.81 -2.78
N LEU A 450 -12.97 6.23 -1.63
CA LEU A 450 -12.43 6.97 -0.48
C LEU A 450 -11.17 7.75 -0.88
N ALA A 451 -10.24 7.14 -1.61
CA ALA A 451 -9.06 7.82 -2.13
C ALA A 451 -9.42 8.95 -3.12
N ARG A 452 -10.41 8.76 -4.00
CA ARG A 452 -10.92 9.82 -4.89
C ARG A 452 -11.56 10.97 -4.13
N ALA A 453 -12.35 10.68 -3.09
CA ALA A 453 -12.98 11.68 -2.22
C ALA A 453 -11.93 12.46 -1.39
N MET A 454 -10.82 11.83 -1.03
CA MET A 454 -9.62 12.49 -0.48
C MET A 454 -8.82 13.28 -1.54
N GLY A 455 -9.30 13.39 -2.77
CA GLY A 455 -8.72 14.23 -3.82
C GLY A 455 -7.77 13.53 -4.79
N VAL A 456 -7.69 12.19 -4.82
CA VAL A 456 -6.92 11.47 -5.85
C VAL A 456 -7.65 11.54 -7.20
N THR A 457 -6.94 12.06 -8.19
CA THR A 457 -7.36 12.22 -9.59
C THR A 457 -6.77 11.16 -10.52
N SER A 458 -5.57 10.64 -10.19
CA SER A 458 -4.90 9.55 -10.91
C SER A 458 -5.76 8.28 -10.96
N LYS A 459 -5.55 7.44 -12.00
CA LYS A 459 -6.31 6.19 -12.18
C LYS A 459 -5.91 5.17 -11.12
N LEU A 460 -6.83 4.87 -10.21
CA LEU A 460 -6.69 3.82 -9.21
C LEU A 460 -7.34 2.52 -9.70
N GLU A 461 -6.58 1.43 -9.71
CA GLU A 461 -7.06 0.07 -9.99
C GLU A 461 -7.44 -0.67 -8.69
N PRO A 462 -8.59 -1.37 -8.63
CA PRO A 462 -9.03 -2.15 -7.48
C PRO A 462 -8.34 -3.52 -7.44
N VAL A 463 -7.10 -3.56 -6.94
CA VAL A 463 -6.27 -4.78 -6.86
C VAL A 463 -5.90 -5.14 -5.42
N LEU A 464 -5.67 -6.43 -5.11
CA LEU A 464 -5.24 -6.88 -3.77
C LEU A 464 -3.97 -6.19 -3.24
N SER A 465 -3.12 -5.69 -4.13
CA SER A 465 -1.90 -4.93 -3.77
C SER A 465 -2.14 -3.43 -3.53
N PHE A 466 -3.37 -2.92 -3.65
CA PHE A 466 -3.75 -1.51 -3.48
C PHE A 466 -3.16 -0.92 -2.20
N GLY A 467 -3.32 -1.62 -1.07
CA GLY A 467 -2.78 -1.18 0.22
C GLY A 467 -1.26 -1.07 0.27
N LEU A 468 -0.54 -1.80 -0.56
CA LEU A 468 0.92 -1.71 -0.66
C LEU A 468 1.39 -0.53 -1.52
N GLY A 469 0.47 0.26 -2.10
CA GLY A 469 0.77 1.46 -2.88
C GLY A 469 1.29 1.15 -4.29
N THR A 470 0.66 0.20 -4.98
CA THR A 470 0.99 -0.18 -6.37
C THR A 470 0.35 0.69 -7.44
N ASN A 471 -0.64 1.53 -7.09
CA ASN A 471 -1.19 2.55 -7.98
C ASN A 471 -0.28 3.79 -7.98
N ASP A 472 0.01 4.36 -9.15
CA ASP A 472 0.79 5.59 -9.27
C ASP A 472 -0.04 6.83 -8.90
N VAL A 473 0.50 7.69 -8.04
CA VAL A 473 -0.07 8.99 -7.64
C VAL A 473 1.03 10.04 -7.49
N SER A 474 0.71 11.33 -7.57
CA SER A 474 1.72 12.39 -7.34
C SER A 474 1.88 12.76 -5.86
N ALA A 475 2.97 13.43 -5.50
CA ALA A 475 3.18 13.89 -4.12
C ALA A 475 2.08 14.90 -3.68
N ALA A 476 1.53 15.68 -4.61
CA ALA A 476 0.37 16.54 -4.42
C ALA A 476 -0.94 15.76 -4.15
N GLU A 477 -1.08 14.54 -4.66
CA GLU A 477 -2.20 13.66 -4.31
C GLU A 477 -1.98 12.99 -2.94
N VAL A 478 -0.75 12.63 -2.63
CA VAL A 478 -0.35 12.14 -1.31
C VAL A 478 -0.58 13.21 -0.22
N SER A 479 -0.25 14.49 -0.45
CA SER A 479 -0.51 15.55 0.53
C SER A 479 -2.00 15.78 0.76
N LYS A 480 -2.83 15.78 -0.29
CA LYS A 480 -4.31 15.83 -0.17
C LYS A 480 -4.89 14.69 0.68
N ILE A 481 -4.38 13.46 0.50
CA ILE A 481 -4.73 12.32 1.37
C ILE A 481 -4.35 12.60 2.83
N TYR A 482 -3.13 13.05 3.10
CA TYR A 482 -2.64 13.26 4.47
C TYR A 482 -3.27 14.48 5.16
N GLN A 483 -3.75 15.47 4.39
CA GLN A 483 -4.63 16.53 4.86
C GLN A 483 -5.95 15.97 5.39
N THR A 484 -6.54 14.99 4.70
CA THR A 484 -7.77 14.34 5.18
C THR A 484 -7.49 13.51 6.43
N PHE A 485 -6.37 12.80 6.51
CA PHE A 485 -6.01 12.03 7.72
C PHE A 485 -5.83 12.92 8.95
N ALA A 486 -5.45 14.19 8.79
CA ALA A 486 -5.13 15.09 9.89
C ALA A 486 -6.36 15.65 10.64
N ASN A 487 -7.56 15.67 10.03
CA ASN A 487 -8.78 16.09 10.73
C ASN A 487 -10.11 15.57 10.16
N GLY A 488 -10.07 14.71 9.14
CA GLY A 488 -11.25 14.17 8.46
C GLY A 488 -11.92 15.17 7.50
N LYS A 489 -11.36 16.37 7.28
CA LYS A 489 -11.90 17.38 6.38
C LYS A 489 -11.27 17.33 4.98
N THR A 490 -12.01 17.85 4.01
CA THR A 490 -11.53 18.28 2.70
C THR A 490 -11.89 19.75 2.44
N TYR A 491 -11.20 20.39 1.51
CA TYR A 491 -11.24 21.83 1.30
C TYR A 491 -11.64 22.18 -0.15
N ARG A 492 -12.42 23.23 -0.35
CA ARG A 492 -12.80 23.75 -1.67
C ARG A 492 -12.68 25.28 -1.70
N PHE A 493 -12.09 25.81 -2.75
CA PHE A 493 -11.81 27.25 -2.94
C PHE A 493 -12.49 27.84 -4.20
N TYR A 494 -12.93 26.95 -5.09
CA TYR A 494 -13.50 27.28 -6.40
C TYR A 494 -14.95 26.81 -6.45
N LYS A 495 -15.83 27.61 -7.05
CA LYS A 495 -17.26 27.28 -7.20
C LYS A 495 -17.48 26.02 -8.04
N GLU A 496 -16.63 25.83 -9.05
CA GLU A 496 -16.65 24.71 -9.98
C GLU A 496 -15.34 23.91 -9.85
N GLY A 497 -15.42 22.60 -10.02
CA GLY A 497 -14.32 21.65 -9.80
C GLY A 497 -14.54 20.71 -8.60
N PRO A 498 -13.63 19.73 -8.40
CA PRO A 498 -13.78 18.70 -7.36
C PRO A 498 -13.55 19.21 -5.93
N ASP A 499 -13.85 18.37 -4.95
CA ASP A 499 -13.44 18.57 -3.56
C ASP A 499 -11.96 18.24 -3.33
N ASN A 500 -11.41 18.78 -2.23
CA ASN A 500 -10.00 18.72 -1.87
C ASN A 500 -9.07 19.27 -2.97
N GLN A 501 -9.46 20.38 -3.62
CA GLN A 501 -8.60 21.11 -4.54
C GLN A 501 -7.49 21.86 -3.78
N MET A 502 -6.27 21.81 -4.30
CA MET A 502 -5.17 22.63 -3.81
C MET A 502 -5.35 24.08 -4.26
N ASN A 503 -5.20 25.05 -3.36
CA ASN A 503 -5.19 26.47 -3.73
C ASN A 503 -3.76 27.01 -3.92
N PHE A 504 -3.46 27.53 -5.10
CA PHE A 504 -2.22 28.26 -5.41
C PHE A 504 -2.42 29.79 -5.44
N ILE A 505 -3.64 30.28 -5.66
CA ILE A 505 -3.92 31.68 -5.91
C ILE A 505 -4.48 32.30 -4.63
N ARG A 506 -3.66 33.09 -3.94
CA ARG A 506 -4.12 33.84 -2.76
C ARG A 506 -5.02 35.02 -3.15
N ARG A 507 -4.68 35.77 -4.20
CA ARG A 507 -5.47 36.86 -4.76
C ARG A 507 -5.05 37.17 -6.19
N ILE A 508 -5.92 37.83 -6.95
CA ILE A 508 -5.61 38.47 -8.23
C ILE A 508 -6.03 39.94 -8.12
N GLU A 509 -5.15 40.85 -8.52
CA GLU A 509 -5.36 42.30 -8.49
C GLU A 509 -5.16 42.89 -9.90
N ASP A 510 -5.84 43.99 -10.21
CA ASP A 510 -5.49 44.81 -11.38
C ASP A 510 -4.27 45.72 -11.10
N ARG A 511 -3.84 46.46 -12.12
CA ARG A 511 -2.66 47.34 -12.05
C ARG A 511 -2.84 48.47 -11.03
N GLU A 512 -4.07 48.83 -10.76
CA GLU A 512 -4.50 49.88 -9.83
C GLU A 512 -4.62 49.35 -8.39
N GLY A 513 -4.36 48.06 -8.16
CA GLY A 513 -4.35 47.42 -6.84
C GLY A 513 -5.73 47.01 -6.33
N LYS A 514 -6.76 46.99 -7.19
CA LYS A 514 -8.09 46.51 -6.83
C LYS A 514 -8.15 44.99 -7.01
N VAL A 515 -8.61 44.30 -5.97
CA VAL A 515 -8.82 42.86 -5.99
C VAL A 515 -9.90 42.49 -7.00
N LEU A 516 -9.54 41.61 -7.93
CA LEU A 516 -10.42 41.00 -8.94
C LEU A 516 -10.91 39.62 -8.49
N TYR A 517 -10.10 38.90 -7.71
CA TYR A 517 -10.40 37.57 -7.18
C TYR A 517 -9.67 37.34 -5.86
N GLU A 518 -10.36 36.75 -4.90
CA GLU A 518 -9.82 36.17 -3.67
C GLU A 518 -10.64 34.89 -3.37
N PRO A 519 -10.01 33.76 -3.00
CA PRO A 519 -10.69 32.47 -2.88
C PRO A 519 -11.48 32.37 -1.56
N GLU A 520 -12.71 31.86 -1.63
CA GLU A 520 -13.52 31.58 -0.44
C GLU A 520 -13.23 30.15 0.05
N LYS A 521 -12.39 29.99 1.08
CA LYS A 521 -12.11 28.67 1.70
C LYS A 521 -13.38 28.07 2.29
N LYS A 522 -13.78 26.89 1.81
CA LYS A 522 -14.91 26.09 2.33
C LYS A 522 -14.42 24.73 2.80
N GLU A 523 -14.90 24.33 3.98
CA GLU A 523 -14.49 23.12 4.67
C GLU A 523 -15.62 22.10 4.70
N PHE A 524 -15.31 20.85 4.37
CA PHE A 524 -16.27 19.75 4.30
C PHE A 524 -15.78 18.60 5.18
N GLN A 525 -16.58 18.18 6.16
CA GLN A 525 -16.24 17.04 6.99
C GLN A 525 -16.53 15.74 6.22
N LEU A 526 -15.50 15.15 5.62
CA LEU A 526 -15.62 13.94 4.80
C LEU A 526 -15.74 12.68 5.66
N VAL A 527 -14.99 12.62 6.77
CA VAL A 527 -14.91 11.49 7.70
C VAL A 527 -14.96 12.01 9.15
N ASP A 528 -15.58 11.25 10.06
CA ASP A 528 -15.67 11.58 11.48
C ASP A 528 -14.26 11.75 12.11
N SER A 529 -14.06 12.84 12.85
CA SER A 529 -12.77 13.24 13.41
C SER A 529 -12.20 12.25 14.42
N CYS A 530 -13.01 11.35 14.98
CA CYS A 530 -12.57 10.26 15.85
C CYS A 530 -11.83 9.15 15.09
N TYR A 531 -12.07 8.99 13.77
CA TYR A 531 -11.26 8.11 12.93
C TYR A 531 -9.94 8.78 12.54
N ALA A 532 -9.93 10.10 12.31
CA ALA A 532 -8.69 10.86 12.15
C ALA A 532 -7.84 10.80 13.43
N ALA A 533 -8.41 11.02 14.61
CA ALA A 533 -7.70 10.89 15.89
C ALA A 533 -7.11 9.48 16.13
N GLN A 534 -7.80 8.40 15.71
CA GLN A 534 -7.23 7.05 15.72
C GLN A 534 -6.11 6.87 14.67
N MET A 535 -6.23 7.51 13.52
CA MET A 535 -5.18 7.54 12.49
C MET A 535 -3.94 8.31 12.95
N HIS A 536 -4.10 9.33 13.80
CA HIS A 536 -2.99 10.07 14.41
C HIS A 536 -2.14 9.16 15.30
N GLU A 537 -2.74 8.23 16.05
CA GLU A 537 -1.96 7.25 16.81
C GLU A 537 -1.13 6.34 15.89
N ILE A 538 -1.68 5.88 14.76
CA ILE A 538 -0.90 5.11 13.77
C ILE A 538 0.29 5.94 13.25
N LEU A 539 0.04 7.16 12.78
CA LEU A 539 1.07 8.04 12.21
C LEU A 539 2.11 8.52 13.25
N ARG A 540 1.71 8.67 14.52
CA ARG A 540 2.59 8.99 15.66
C ARG A 540 3.45 7.79 16.05
N LYS A 541 2.89 6.59 16.17
CA LYS A 541 3.66 5.40 16.54
C LYS A 541 4.60 4.95 15.41
N VAL A 542 4.30 5.23 14.13
CA VAL A 542 5.31 5.12 13.05
C VAL A 542 6.55 5.98 13.34
N VAL A 543 6.37 7.21 13.85
CA VAL A 543 7.47 8.13 14.17
C VAL A 543 8.18 7.73 15.47
N THR A 544 7.47 7.38 16.54
CA THR A 544 8.10 7.09 17.85
C THR A 544 8.66 5.67 17.97
N HIS A 545 8.01 4.67 17.36
CA HIS A 545 8.34 3.24 17.52
C HIS A 545 8.60 2.50 16.19
N GLY A 546 8.30 3.13 15.06
CA GLY A 546 8.15 2.45 13.78
C GLY A 546 9.21 2.78 12.74
N THR A 547 8.79 2.66 11.48
CA THR A 547 9.65 2.91 10.31
C THR A 547 10.10 4.37 10.16
N GLY A 548 9.43 5.32 10.82
CA GLY A 548 9.78 6.74 10.85
C GLY A 548 10.77 7.14 11.96
N ARG A 549 11.31 6.19 12.75
CA ARG A 549 12.08 6.46 13.98
C ARG A 549 13.29 7.41 13.88
N ARG A 550 13.77 7.71 12.67
CA ARG A 550 14.80 8.75 12.42
C ARG A 550 14.30 10.18 12.65
N LEU A 551 13.00 10.39 12.82
CA LEU A 551 12.38 11.68 13.16
C LEU A 551 12.15 11.85 14.67
N ARG A 552 12.26 10.77 15.46
CA ARG A 552 12.08 10.80 16.92
C ARG A 552 13.18 11.66 17.55
N GLY A 553 12.81 12.80 18.11
CA GLY A 553 13.75 13.75 18.72
C GLY A 553 14.42 14.74 17.75
N GLU A 554 14.09 14.71 16.46
CA GLU A 554 14.63 15.64 15.46
C GLU A 554 13.86 16.97 15.37
N LEU A 555 12.54 16.97 15.67
CA LEU A 555 11.77 18.21 15.81
C LEU A 555 11.75 18.61 17.28
N TYR A 556 12.34 19.76 17.57
CA TYR A 556 12.38 20.36 18.89
C TYR A 556 12.55 21.88 18.77
N MET A 557 12.33 22.57 19.88
CA MET A 557 12.78 23.93 20.10
C MET A 557 13.65 24.00 21.35
N ASP A 558 14.70 24.82 21.30
CA ASP A 558 15.52 25.15 22.47
C ASP A 558 15.06 26.53 22.99
N TYR A 559 14.47 26.54 24.18
CA TYR A 559 13.81 27.73 24.74
C TYR A 559 14.80 28.79 25.26
N ASP A 560 15.91 28.33 25.83
CA ASP A 560 16.92 29.19 26.47
C ASP A 560 18.05 29.64 25.54
N SER A 561 18.08 29.16 24.29
CA SER A 561 19.14 29.51 23.34
C SER A 561 18.94 30.95 22.83
N PRO A 562 19.97 31.82 22.86
CA PRO A 562 19.87 33.18 22.34
C PRO A 562 19.46 33.22 20.86
N GLU A 563 18.66 34.22 20.47
CA GLU A 563 18.35 34.45 19.06
C GLU A 563 19.63 34.83 18.29
N GLY A 564 19.79 34.24 17.10
CA GLY A 564 20.96 34.48 16.25
C GLY A 564 22.24 33.75 16.67
N GLN A 565 22.22 32.95 17.75
CA GLN A 565 23.38 32.16 18.17
C GLN A 565 23.85 31.24 17.03
N THR A 566 25.15 31.27 16.73
CA THR A 566 25.79 30.43 15.71
C THR A 566 25.87 28.96 16.16
N ALA A 567 26.03 28.05 15.19
CA ALA A 567 26.22 26.62 15.48
C ALA A 567 27.48 26.36 16.34
N GLU A 568 28.52 27.19 16.21
CA GLU A 568 29.76 27.08 16.97
C GLU A 568 29.59 27.57 18.42
N GLU A 569 28.90 28.69 18.63
CA GLU A 569 28.56 29.20 19.97
C GLU A 569 27.62 28.23 20.72
N ALA A 570 26.64 27.66 20.05
CA ALA A 570 25.77 26.64 20.62
C ALA A 570 26.59 25.39 21.02
N ALA A 571 27.47 24.90 20.14
CA ALA A 571 28.37 23.79 20.44
C ALA A 571 29.36 24.11 21.58
N ALA A 572 29.81 25.36 21.70
CA ALA A 572 30.67 25.82 22.79
C ALA A 572 29.92 25.87 24.14
N ALA A 573 28.68 26.38 24.17
CA ALA A 573 27.83 26.39 25.35
C ALA A 573 27.55 24.96 25.85
N LEU A 574 27.24 24.04 24.94
CA LEU A 574 27.05 22.62 25.24
C LEU A 574 28.32 21.94 25.79
N LYS A 575 29.50 22.24 25.22
CA LYS A 575 30.80 21.79 25.75
C LYS A 575 31.12 22.39 27.13
N ALA A 576 30.62 23.58 27.42
CA ALA A 576 30.70 24.21 28.74
C ALA A 576 29.65 23.69 29.74
N GLY A 577 28.83 22.69 29.36
CA GLY A 577 27.79 22.09 30.21
C GLY A 577 26.47 22.87 30.25
N ILE A 578 26.36 23.98 29.52
CA ILE A 578 25.13 24.77 29.41
C ILE A 578 24.20 24.08 28.41
N LYS A 579 23.24 23.32 28.93
CA LYS A 579 22.21 22.63 28.13
C LYS A 579 20.92 23.48 28.13
N PRO A 580 20.39 23.91 26.97
CA PRO A 580 19.14 24.66 26.91
C PRO A 580 17.94 23.80 27.30
N THR A 581 16.87 24.43 27.80
CA THR A 581 15.59 23.73 28.00
C THR A 581 15.00 23.35 26.64
N ARG A 582 15.11 22.07 26.27
CA ARG A 582 14.65 21.52 24.99
C ARG A 582 13.24 20.92 25.10
N VAL A 583 12.35 21.32 24.21
CA VAL A 583 10.98 20.79 24.10
C VAL A 583 10.81 20.11 22.76
N GLY A 584 10.51 18.81 22.75
CA GLY A 584 10.19 18.04 21.54
C GLY A 584 8.84 18.44 20.95
N ILE A 585 8.75 18.47 19.63
CA ILE A 585 7.52 18.82 18.89
C ILE A 585 6.93 17.53 18.29
N PRO A 586 5.65 17.22 18.53
CA PRO A 586 5.03 15.99 18.05
C PRO A 586 4.92 15.99 16.52
N ALA A 587 5.26 14.87 15.89
CA ALA A 587 5.22 14.70 14.44
C ALA A 587 4.50 13.41 14.05
N TYR A 588 3.80 13.46 12.92
CA TYR A 588 2.91 12.41 12.45
C TYR A 588 3.30 12.09 11.00
N GLY A 589 3.57 10.83 10.65
CA GLY A 589 3.86 10.50 9.26
C GLY A 589 4.13 9.04 8.96
N LYS A 590 4.34 8.74 7.67
CA LYS A 590 4.53 7.39 7.15
C LYS A 590 5.63 7.35 6.10
N THR A 591 6.51 6.35 6.21
CA THR A 591 7.48 6.00 5.16
C THR A 591 6.83 5.20 4.03
N GLY A 592 7.28 5.46 2.81
CA GLY A 592 7.00 4.70 1.61
C GLY A 592 8.31 4.25 0.95
N THR A 593 8.35 3.00 0.51
CA THR A 593 9.40 2.43 -0.33
C THR A 593 8.71 1.49 -1.32
N THR A 594 9.14 1.52 -2.58
CA THR A 594 8.65 0.61 -3.63
C THR A 594 9.53 -0.63 -3.75
N ASN A 595 9.06 -1.63 -4.51
CA ASN A 595 9.92 -2.73 -4.95
C ASN A 595 11.16 -2.19 -5.69
N ASP A 596 12.29 -2.87 -5.50
CA ASP A 596 13.60 -2.50 -6.04
C ASP A 596 14.06 -1.06 -5.74
N TYR A 597 13.48 -0.40 -4.74
CA TYR A 597 13.86 0.94 -4.30
C TYR A 597 13.82 1.96 -5.46
N THR A 598 12.84 1.86 -6.35
CA THR A 598 12.66 2.79 -7.48
C THR A 598 12.11 4.15 -7.05
N THR A 599 11.39 4.21 -5.93
CA THR A 599 10.88 5.43 -5.31
C THR A 599 10.86 5.30 -3.78
N ALA A 600 11.27 6.37 -3.12
CA ALA A 600 11.24 6.55 -1.68
C ALA A 600 10.31 7.73 -1.36
N TYR A 601 9.43 7.57 -0.37
CA TYR A 601 8.43 8.57 0.03
C TYR A 601 8.46 8.79 1.55
N PHE A 602 8.13 10.00 1.98
CA PHE A 602 7.63 10.25 3.34
C PHE A 602 6.52 11.30 3.29
N ALA A 603 5.40 11.01 3.94
CA ALA A 603 4.26 11.91 4.01
C ALA A 603 3.76 12.00 5.45
N GLY A 604 3.35 13.19 5.86
CA GLY A 604 3.04 13.46 7.26
C GLY A 604 2.56 14.88 7.48
N PHE A 605 2.40 15.26 8.75
CA PHE A 605 2.08 16.63 9.15
C PHE A 605 2.72 17.01 10.49
N VAL A 606 2.89 18.33 10.67
CA VAL A 606 3.37 18.97 11.90
C VAL A 606 2.27 19.92 12.39
N PRO A 607 1.73 19.75 13.61
CA PRO A 607 0.79 20.70 14.20
C PRO A 607 1.51 22.00 14.59
N TYR A 608 0.83 23.14 14.49
CA TYR A 608 1.40 24.45 14.83
C TYR A 608 0.56 25.22 15.86
N PRO A 609 1.20 26.02 16.74
CA PRO A 609 0.49 26.82 17.73
C PRO A 609 -0.18 28.04 17.07
N THR A 610 -1.40 28.37 17.51
CA THR A 610 -2.10 29.61 17.14
C THR A 610 -2.39 30.52 18.34
N LYS A 611 -2.06 30.06 19.55
CA LYS A 611 -2.20 30.78 20.82
C LYS A 611 -1.06 30.44 21.76
N LYS A 612 -0.82 31.31 22.74
CA LYS A 612 0.27 31.14 23.71
C LYS A 612 -0.14 30.27 24.91
N ASP A 613 0.79 29.44 25.35
CA ASP A 613 0.77 28.53 26.51
C ASP A 613 -0.38 27.49 26.52
N GLU A 614 -1.02 27.26 25.37
CA GLU A 614 -2.00 26.16 25.16
C GLU A 614 -1.34 24.89 24.56
N PRO A 615 -1.92 23.69 24.79
CA PRO A 615 -1.57 22.47 24.06
C PRO A 615 -1.78 22.61 22.54
N LEU A 616 -0.98 21.91 21.75
CA LEU A 616 -1.16 21.85 20.29
C LEU A 616 -2.46 21.10 19.95
N ASP A 617 -3.42 21.79 19.34
CA ASP A 617 -4.59 21.17 18.73
C ASP A 617 -4.19 20.54 17.39
N THR A 618 -3.88 19.25 17.46
CA THR A 618 -3.42 18.45 16.30
C THR A 618 -4.52 18.15 15.27
N MET A 619 -5.76 18.59 15.51
CA MET A 619 -6.89 18.46 14.60
C MET A 619 -7.21 19.81 13.91
N ALA A 620 -6.93 20.93 14.56
CA ALA A 620 -7.24 22.26 14.04
C ALA A 620 -6.18 22.81 13.08
N HIS A 621 -4.89 22.76 13.46
CA HIS A 621 -3.85 23.56 12.81
C HIS A 621 -2.59 22.73 12.53
N GLN A 622 -2.39 22.36 11.26
CA GLN A 622 -1.27 21.52 10.85
C GLN A 622 -0.76 21.79 9.42
N TYR A 623 0.56 21.90 9.28
CA TYR A 623 1.23 21.84 7.99
C TYR A 623 1.38 20.39 7.56
N VAL A 624 0.69 20.00 6.50
CA VAL A 624 0.88 18.73 5.81
C VAL A 624 2.08 18.86 4.88
N ILE A 625 2.92 17.85 4.82
CA ILE A 625 4.13 17.83 3.99
C ILE A 625 4.25 16.44 3.37
N ALA A 626 4.40 16.38 2.05
CA ALA A 626 4.71 15.15 1.32
C ALA A 626 6.02 15.34 0.53
N SER A 627 6.96 14.42 0.70
CA SER A 627 8.25 14.40 0.01
C SER A 627 8.50 13.05 -0.66
N TYR A 628 9.21 13.07 -1.79
CA TYR A 628 9.66 11.86 -2.47
C TYR A 628 11.02 12.02 -3.14
N VAL A 629 11.71 10.89 -3.33
CA VAL A 629 13.00 10.76 -4.03
C VAL A 629 12.92 9.57 -4.99
N GLY A 630 13.45 9.72 -6.20
CA GLY A 630 13.46 8.68 -7.23
C GLY A 630 14.19 9.10 -8.51
N PHE A 631 14.52 8.14 -9.38
CA PHE A 631 14.98 8.45 -10.73
C PHE A 631 13.78 8.68 -11.66
N ASP A 632 13.85 9.68 -12.54
CA ASP A 632 12.73 10.00 -13.44
C ASP A 632 12.33 8.82 -14.35
N LEU A 633 13.29 7.95 -14.71
CA LEU A 633 13.11 6.73 -15.49
C LEU A 633 12.86 5.46 -14.64
N ASN A 634 12.38 5.59 -13.39
CA ASN A 634 12.09 4.47 -12.47
C ASN A 634 13.25 3.47 -12.26
N LYS A 635 14.51 3.90 -12.45
CA LYS A 635 15.69 3.08 -12.18
C LYS A 635 15.78 2.74 -10.68
N SER A 636 16.36 1.60 -10.33
CA SER A 636 16.57 1.20 -8.94
C SER A 636 17.56 2.13 -8.24
N MET A 637 17.22 2.64 -7.04
CA MET A 637 18.15 3.37 -6.17
C MET A 637 19.01 2.44 -5.29
N ARG A 638 19.41 1.28 -5.83
CA ARG A 638 20.21 0.26 -5.15
C ARG A 638 21.56 0.08 -5.85
N ARG A 639 22.66 0.19 -5.10
CA ARG A 639 24.03 0.05 -5.61
C ARG A 639 24.89 -0.71 -4.60
N GLY A 640 25.27 -1.94 -4.94
CA GLY A 640 25.96 -2.84 -4.00
C GLY A 640 25.11 -3.09 -2.74
N GLY A 641 25.69 -2.86 -1.56
CA GLY A 641 24.96 -2.91 -0.29
C GLY A 641 24.04 -1.71 -0.03
N PHE A 642 24.26 -0.57 -0.71
CA PHE A 642 23.52 0.66 -0.49
C PHE A 642 22.15 0.66 -1.19
N ARG A 643 21.15 1.27 -0.56
CA ARG A 643 19.77 1.40 -1.07
C ARG A 643 19.08 2.62 -0.47
N ILE A 644 18.27 3.34 -1.24
CA ILE A 644 17.52 4.52 -0.77
C ILE A 644 16.06 4.13 -0.47
N SER A 645 15.67 4.08 0.80
CA SER A 645 14.30 3.85 1.26
C SER A 645 13.63 5.15 1.72
N GLY A 646 12.32 5.14 1.99
CA GLY A 646 11.59 6.31 2.51
C GLY A 646 12.25 6.99 3.71
N ALA A 647 12.77 6.20 4.65
CA ALA A 647 13.50 6.68 5.84
C ALA A 647 14.94 7.19 5.57
N MET A 648 15.48 7.00 4.36
CA MET A 648 16.86 7.38 4.00
C MET A 648 16.94 8.43 2.89
N GLY A 649 15.96 8.54 2.01
CA GLY A 649 15.88 9.56 0.96
C GLY A 649 14.89 10.69 1.28
N ALA A 650 13.60 10.34 1.41
CA ALA A 650 12.53 11.33 1.51
C ALA A 650 12.35 11.92 2.91
N LEU A 651 12.52 11.11 3.97
CA LEU A 651 12.35 11.57 5.34
C LEU A 651 13.32 12.70 5.74
N PRO A 652 14.64 12.67 5.43
CA PRO A 652 15.52 13.82 5.70
C PRO A 652 14.99 15.14 5.12
N ILE A 653 14.60 15.16 3.84
CA ILE A 653 14.04 16.34 3.15
C ILE A 653 12.78 16.86 3.88
N TRP A 654 11.92 15.95 4.35
CA TRP A 654 10.75 16.27 5.15
C TRP A 654 11.13 16.87 6.52
N THR A 655 12.09 16.27 7.21
CA THR A 655 12.59 16.70 8.52
C THR A 655 13.19 18.10 8.46
N ASP A 656 13.99 18.39 7.44
CA ASP A 656 14.67 19.68 7.32
C ASP A 656 13.68 20.81 6.96
N TYR A 657 12.68 20.52 6.11
CA TYR A 657 11.56 21.44 5.90
C TYR A 657 10.71 21.65 7.16
N ALA A 658 10.44 20.60 7.94
CA ALA A 658 9.72 20.69 9.20
C ALA A 658 10.49 21.49 10.28
N LYS A 659 11.83 21.34 10.35
CA LYS A 659 12.70 22.18 11.20
C LYS A 659 12.65 23.65 10.78
N ALA A 660 12.64 23.93 9.47
CA ALA A 660 12.47 25.29 8.96
C ALA A 660 11.10 25.88 9.37
N LEU A 661 9.99 25.14 9.22
CA LEU A 661 8.66 25.60 9.68
C LEU A 661 8.66 25.96 11.17
N VAL A 662 9.22 25.12 12.04
CA VAL A 662 9.28 25.37 13.49
C VAL A 662 10.01 26.68 13.82
N LYS A 663 11.08 26.97 13.09
CA LYS A 663 11.89 28.20 13.23
C LYS A 663 11.13 29.43 12.71
N GLU A 664 10.65 29.39 11.47
CA GLU A 664 10.03 30.55 10.81
C GLU A 664 8.66 30.92 11.43
N LEU A 665 7.92 29.92 11.93
CA LEU A 665 6.67 30.13 12.70
C LEU A 665 6.92 30.47 14.19
N LYS A 666 8.19 30.61 14.60
CA LYS A 666 8.62 31.01 15.95
C LYS A 666 7.93 30.27 17.10
N PHE A 667 7.88 28.94 17.03
CA PHE A 667 7.15 28.10 18.00
C PHE A 667 7.43 28.45 19.48
N LYS A 668 8.68 28.81 19.81
CA LYS A 668 9.10 29.22 21.17
C LYS A 668 8.39 30.46 21.73
N ASP A 669 7.87 31.35 20.88
CA ASP A 669 7.16 32.56 21.32
C ASP A 669 5.80 32.22 21.94
N PHE A 670 5.28 31.02 21.63
CA PHE A 670 3.97 30.50 22.01
C PHE A 670 3.97 29.53 23.20
N PHE A 671 5.12 29.16 23.81
CA PHE A 671 5.12 28.23 24.96
C PHE A 671 6.34 28.38 25.87
N ASP A 672 6.10 28.66 27.16
CA ASP A 672 7.13 28.65 28.20
C ASP A 672 7.22 27.30 28.94
N PRO A 673 8.26 26.47 28.73
CA PRO A 673 8.44 25.20 29.43
C PRO A 673 8.85 25.36 30.91
N LYS A 674 9.00 26.57 31.44
CA LYS A 674 9.41 26.84 32.84
C LYS A 674 8.29 27.34 33.73
N THR A 675 7.15 27.77 33.17
CA THR A 675 6.02 28.32 33.94
C THR A 675 4.69 27.67 33.56
N GLY A 676 3.61 28.07 34.23
CA GLY A 676 2.27 27.54 33.99
C GLY A 676 2.08 26.05 34.33
N GLN A 677 1.03 25.45 33.76
CA GLN A 677 0.63 24.06 34.03
C GLN A 677 1.58 23.01 33.41
N TYR A 678 2.41 23.40 32.45
CA TYR A 678 3.24 22.50 31.64
C TYR A 678 4.75 22.67 31.91
N ALA A 679 5.10 23.31 33.02
CA ALA A 679 6.48 23.45 33.47
C ALA A 679 7.19 22.08 33.56
N GLY A 680 8.35 21.96 32.91
CA GLY A 680 9.12 20.71 32.82
C GLY A 680 8.67 19.73 31.72
N ALA A 681 7.74 20.10 30.84
CA ALA A 681 7.33 19.25 29.73
C ALA A 681 8.45 19.04 28.70
N GLN A 682 8.92 17.80 28.55
CA GLN A 682 9.93 17.39 27.56
C GLN A 682 9.41 17.38 26.11
N VAL A 683 8.08 17.39 25.94
CA VAL A 683 7.36 17.36 24.66
C VAL A 683 6.17 18.29 24.79
N TRP A 684 5.86 19.07 23.75
CA TRP A 684 4.70 19.95 23.77
C TRP A 684 3.41 19.13 23.97
N PRO A 685 2.58 19.44 24.98
CA PRO A 685 1.29 18.79 25.19
C PRO A 685 0.39 18.87 23.94
N THR A 686 -0.42 17.84 23.71
CA THR A 686 -1.38 17.78 22.59
C THR A 686 -2.80 17.68 23.11
N VAL A 687 -3.75 18.32 22.42
CA VAL A 687 -5.17 18.16 22.72
C VAL A 687 -5.60 16.73 22.41
N VAL A 688 -6.18 16.03 23.40
CA VAL A 688 -6.81 14.72 23.18
C VAL A 688 -8.21 14.94 22.60
N ALA A 689 -8.50 14.36 21.45
CA ALA A 689 -9.81 14.45 20.80
C ALA A 689 -10.93 13.98 21.78
N PRO A 690 -12.06 14.70 21.93
CA PRO A 690 -13.04 14.44 23.00
C PRO A 690 -13.67 13.04 23.05
N CYS A 691 -13.68 12.31 21.93
CA CYS A 691 -14.17 10.94 21.81
C CYS A 691 -13.11 9.85 22.09
N SER A 692 -11.85 10.25 22.26
CA SER A 692 -10.72 9.37 22.54
C SER A 692 -10.46 9.21 24.04
N THR A 693 -9.84 8.10 24.40
CA THR A 693 -9.40 7.78 25.76
C THR A 693 -7.96 7.29 25.71
N PRO A 694 -7.05 7.82 26.55
CA PRO A 694 -5.71 7.26 26.68
C PRO A 694 -5.79 5.88 27.34
N LEU A 695 -5.32 4.85 26.64
CA LEU A 695 -5.22 3.47 27.12
C LEU A 695 -3.76 3.01 27.05
N ALA A 696 -3.30 2.32 28.09
CA ALA A 696 -2.06 1.55 28.04
C ALA A 696 -2.30 0.27 27.23
N VAL A 697 -1.48 0.01 26.22
CA VAL A 697 -1.61 -1.18 25.37
C VAL A 697 -0.26 -1.84 25.12
N ASP A 698 -0.27 -3.14 24.87
CA ASP A 698 0.76 -3.78 24.04
C ASP A 698 0.51 -3.40 22.58
N LEU A 699 1.43 -2.62 22.00
CA LEU A 699 1.39 -2.23 20.60
C LEU A 699 1.33 -3.47 19.68
N THR A 700 2.09 -4.52 20.00
CA THR A 700 2.24 -5.69 19.12
C THR A 700 0.92 -6.45 18.96
N GLY A 701 0.32 -6.91 20.06
CA GLY A 701 -0.89 -7.70 20.08
C GLY A 701 -2.20 -6.92 20.22
N GLY A 702 -2.15 -5.60 20.44
CA GLY A 702 -3.33 -4.74 20.61
C GLY A 702 -4.04 -4.89 21.96
N LEU A 703 -3.42 -5.58 22.92
CA LEU A 703 -4.03 -5.90 24.21
C LEU A 703 -3.97 -4.69 25.15
N VAL A 704 -5.12 -4.28 25.69
CA VAL A 704 -5.19 -3.26 26.75
C VAL A 704 -4.60 -3.82 28.04
N LEU A 705 -3.71 -3.05 28.68
CA LEU A 705 -2.94 -3.46 29.85
C LEU A 705 -3.48 -2.78 31.11
N GLN A 706 -3.28 -3.42 32.27
CA GLN A 706 -3.48 -2.79 33.58
C GLN A 706 -2.18 -2.13 34.05
N GLY A 707 -2.27 -0.87 34.49
CA GLY A 707 -1.14 -0.02 34.86
C GLY A 707 -0.82 1.04 33.81
N GLY A 708 0.19 1.87 34.07
CA GLY A 708 0.69 2.82 33.08
C GLY A 708 1.40 2.10 31.92
N GLY A 709 1.18 2.58 30.70
CA GLY A 709 2.10 2.30 29.59
C GLY A 709 3.35 3.17 29.74
N ASP A 710 4.40 2.84 29.01
CA ASP A 710 5.57 3.72 28.94
C ASP A 710 5.14 5.08 28.37
N ASN A 711 5.66 6.16 28.96
CA ASN A 711 5.60 7.48 28.33
C ASN A 711 6.42 7.40 27.04
N ASP A 712 5.91 7.93 25.91
CA ASP A 712 6.63 7.94 24.63
C ASP A 712 7.96 8.70 24.80
N GLY A 713 9.06 7.98 25.04
CA GLY A 713 10.35 8.55 25.41
C GLY A 713 11.03 9.25 24.22
N PHE A 714 11.08 10.58 24.25
CA PHE A 714 11.85 11.38 23.30
C PHE A 714 13.31 11.49 23.75
N GLU A 715 14.10 10.46 23.44
CA GLU A 715 15.55 10.59 23.39
C GLU A 715 15.91 11.51 22.21
N PHE A 716 16.47 12.69 22.51
CA PHE A 716 16.98 13.60 21.49
C PHE A 716 18.24 13.01 20.86
N THR A 717 18.19 12.75 19.55
CA THR A 717 19.13 11.90 18.79
C THR A 717 20.54 12.46 18.61
N ASN A 718 20.76 13.75 18.89
CA ASN A 718 21.97 14.48 18.45
C ASN A 718 22.84 15.01 19.59
N PHE A 719 23.07 14.20 20.64
CA PHE A 719 24.23 14.38 21.52
C PHE A 719 24.94 13.04 21.80
N ASP A 720 26.27 13.06 21.66
CA ASP A 720 27.23 12.13 22.25
C ASP A 720 27.25 10.65 21.78
N LYS A 721 26.73 10.30 20.59
CA LYS A 721 26.99 8.97 19.96
C LYS A 721 27.38 9.02 18.47
N GLU A 722 28.67 8.77 18.22
CA GLU A 722 29.19 8.46 16.88
C GLU A 722 28.65 7.10 16.39
N GLY A 723 28.13 7.05 15.16
CA GLY A 723 28.06 5.84 14.34
C GLY A 723 27.18 4.66 14.80
N GLU A 724 26.60 4.68 16.01
CA GLU A 724 25.86 3.54 16.55
C GLU A 724 24.57 3.24 15.76
N THR A 725 24.60 2.17 14.99
CA THR A 725 23.40 1.52 14.47
C THR A 725 22.63 0.89 15.63
N PHE A 726 21.68 1.63 16.21
CA PHE A 726 20.75 1.13 17.23
C PHE A 726 20.00 -0.13 16.73
N HIS A 727 20.50 -1.28 17.16
CA HIS A 727 19.96 -2.60 16.88
C HIS A 727 18.88 -2.96 17.90
N ASP A 728 17.64 -3.10 17.43
CA ASP A 728 16.76 -4.22 17.78
C ASP A 728 16.51 -4.59 19.26
N GLU A 729 16.64 -3.67 20.22
CA GLU A 729 16.14 -3.88 21.60
C GLU A 729 14.64 -4.23 21.60
N PHE A 730 13.85 -3.52 20.79
CA PHE A 730 12.44 -3.81 20.55
C PHE A 730 12.14 -5.10 19.76
N ALA A 731 13.15 -5.80 19.23
CA ALA A 731 12.96 -7.07 18.53
C ALA A 731 13.05 -8.30 19.46
N ARG A 732 13.41 -8.10 20.74
CA ARG A 732 13.54 -9.17 21.74
C ARG A 732 12.46 -9.15 22.82
N SER A 733 11.71 -8.06 22.98
CA SER A 733 10.56 -7.96 23.88
C SER A 733 9.31 -8.59 23.27
N ALA A 734 8.65 -9.51 23.99
CA ALA A 734 7.43 -10.17 23.51
C ALA A 734 6.19 -9.25 23.42
N SER A 735 6.25 -8.06 24.06
CA SER A 735 5.22 -7.01 24.04
C SER A 735 5.90 -5.65 24.12
N VAL A 736 5.43 -4.65 23.36
CA VAL A 736 5.95 -3.28 23.43
C VAL A 736 4.86 -2.38 24.02
N ARG A 737 5.07 -1.86 25.23
CA ARG A 737 4.06 -1.06 25.92
C ARG A 737 4.05 0.38 25.39
N ALA A 738 2.87 0.95 25.22
CA ALA A 738 2.71 2.38 24.98
C ALA A 738 1.34 2.87 25.44
N THR A 739 1.23 4.17 25.72
CA THR A 739 -0.07 4.84 25.87
C THR A 739 -0.57 5.33 24.50
N VAL A 740 -1.84 5.09 24.18
CA VAL A 740 -2.50 5.46 22.90
C VAL A 740 -3.90 6.02 23.11
N ASN A 741 -4.29 7.00 22.30
CA ASN A 741 -5.64 7.59 22.32
C ASN A 741 -6.60 6.80 21.42
N VAL A 742 -7.39 5.91 22.02
CA VAL A 742 -8.38 5.07 21.30
C VAL A 742 -9.75 5.71 21.38
N ALA A 743 -10.48 5.84 20.27
CA ALA A 743 -11.88 6.24 20.31
C ALA A 743 -12.71 5.20 21.09
N THR A 744 -13.49 5.61 22.09
CA THR A 744 -14.26 4.67 22.92
C THR A 744 -15.71 5.07 23.10
N VAL A 745 -16.57 4.09 23.34
CA VAL A 745 -17.95 4.27 23.80
C VAL A 745 -18.10 3.75 25.24
N LEU A 746 -18.99 4.36 26.01
CA LEU A 746 -19.38 3.87 27.34
C LEU A 746 -20.49 2.83 27.18
N SER A 747 -20.21 1.57 27.53
CA SER A 747 -21.16 0.46 27.47
C SER A 747 -21.07 -0.39 28.74
N GLY A 748 -22.19 -0.60 29.43
CA GLY A 748 -22.23 -1.36 30.69
C GLY A 748 -21.36 -0.82 31.83
N GLY A 749 -20.95 0.46 31.78
CA GLY A 749 -20.00 1.06 32.72
C GLY A 749 -18.52 0.91 32.34
N ALA A 750 -18.19 0.11 31.31
CA ALA A 750 -16.85 0.02 30.75
C ALA A 750 -16.68 0.97 29.55
N ARG A 751 -15.45 1.45 29.30
CA ARG A 751 -15.08 2.07 28.02
C ARG A 751 -14.59 0.98 27.07
N THR A 752 -15.30 0.75 25.97
CA THR A 752 -14.89 -0.18 24.90
C THR A 752 -14.51 0.59 23.64
N PRO A 753 -13.59 0.10 22.80
CA PRO A 753 -13.26 0.74 21.52
C PRO A 753 -14.50 0.98 20.65
N ARG A 754 -14.65 2.20 20.10
CA ARG A 754 -15.77 2.59 19.24
C ARG A 754 -15.71 1.79 17.93
N ARG A 755 -16.54 0.76 17.84
CA ARG A 755 -16.92 0.12 16.57
C ARG A 755 -18.18 0.80 16.06
N ALA A 756 -18.07 1.43 14.90
CA ALA A 756 -19.21 2.00 14.19
C ALA A 756 -18.93 1.93 12.70
N PHE A 757 -19.92 1.49 11.92
CA PHE A 757 -19.93 1.67 10.48
C PHE A 757 -20.36 3.09 10.15
N GLN A 758 -19.50 3.84 9.47
CA GLN A 758 -19.76 5.21 9.06
C GLN A 758 -18.89 5.55 7.84
N PRO A 759 -19.35 5.18 6.61
CA PRO A 759 -18.61 5.49 5.39
C PRO A 759 -18.52 7.00 5.14
N PHE A 760 -17.50 7.40 4.38
CA PHE A 760 -17.25 8.80 4.03
C PHE A 760 -18.46 9.48 3.38
N GLY A 761 -18.56 10.80 3.56
CA GLY A 761 -19.66 11.62 3.02
C GLY A 761 -20.96 11.59 3.84
N ARG A 762 -21.07 10.75 4.87
CA ARG A 762 -22.24 10.70 5.78
C ARG A 762 -22.17 11.58 7.03
N VAL A 763 -21.11 12.36 7.21
CA VAL A 763 -20.90 13.14 8.45
C VAL A 763 -21.84 14.36 8.54
N ASN A 764 -22.20 14.93 7.39
CA ASN A 764 -23.25 15.94 7.28
C ASN A 764 -24.52 15.30 6.72
N GLY A 765 -25.68 15.53 7.35
CA GLY A 765 -26.98 14.95 6.96
C GLY A 765 -27.61 15.52 5.69
N ASP A 766 -26.79 16.02 4.76
CA ASP A 766 -27.26 16.55 3.48
C ASP A 766 -27.60 15.39 2.54
N LYS A 767 -28.81 15.38 1.98
CA LYS A 767 -29.26 14.30 1.08
C LYS A 767 -28.55 14.33 -0.28
N ASN A 768 -27.76 15.37 -0.52
CA ASN A 768 -26.81 15.46 -1.62
C ASN A 768 -25.42 15.03 -1.10
N GLY A 769 -25.15 13.72 -1.09
CA GLY A 769 -23.80 13.20 -0.85
C GLY A 769 -22.79 13.74 -1.89
N PRO A 770 -21.48 13.53 -1.68
CA PRO A 770 -20.44 14.00 -2.60
C PRO A 770 -20.65 13.36 -3.98
N LYS A 771 -21.20 14.13 -4.93
CA LYS A 771 -21.48 13.65 -6.29
C LYS A 771 -20.17 13.24 -6.96
N LEU A 772 -20.03 11.94 -7.20
CA LEU A 772 -19.02 11.41 -8.10
C LEU A 772 -19.15 12.14 -9.44
N ILE A 773 -18.08 12.79 -9.88
CA ILE A 773 -18.04 13.44 -11.19
C ILE A 773 -18.03 12.32 -12.23
N GLU A 774 -19.14 12.16 -12.95
CA GLU A 774 -19.28 11.16 -14.00
C GLU A 774 -18.18 11.31 -15.05
N GLY A 775 -17.31 10.30 -15.13
CA GLY A 775 -16.33 10.21 -16.21
C GLY A 775 -17.07 9.88 -17.51
N LYS A 776 -17.24 10.87 -18.39
CA LYS A 776 -17.98 10.76 -19.66
C LYS A 776 -17.71 9.44 -20.40
N THR A 777 -18.69 8.56 -20.40
CA THR A 777 -18.80 7.45 -21.37
C THR A 777 -19.77 7.86 -22.49
N GLY A 778 -19.64 7.24 -23.66
CA GLY A 778 -20.29 7.68 -24.89
C GLY A 778 -21.81 7.50 -24.91
N GLU A 779 -22.47 8.29 -25.75
CA GLU A 779 -23.93 8.33 -25.91
C GLU A 779 -24.54 6.98 -26.33
N SER A 780 -25.74 6.69 -25.84
CA SER A 780 -26.69 5.81 -26.53
C SER A 780 -28.13 6.32 -26.30
N GLN A 781 -28.91 6.47 -27.37
CA GLN A 781 -30.26 7.04 -27.32
C GLN A 781 -31.35 5.95 -27.27
N ALA A 782 -32.19 5.99 -26.23
CA ALA A 782 -33.59 5.55 -26.19
C ALA A 782 -34.20 5.98 -24.84
N GLY A 783 -35.49 6.30 -24.69
CA GLY A 783 -36.57 6.45 -25.67
C GLY A 783 -37.93 6.18 -25.01
N SER A 784 -38.95 7.01 -25.31
CA SER A 784 -40.34 6.99 -24.79
C SER A 784 -40.55 7.32 -23.29
N GLU A 785 -41.74 7.72 -22.81
CA GLU A 785 -42.66 8.79 -23.29
C GLU A 785 -43.72 9.13 -22.20
N THR A 786 -44.51 10.20 -22.41
CA THR A 786 -45.70 10.63 -21.60
C THR A 786 -45.40 11.19 -20.19
N THR A 787 -46.15 12.14 -19.60
CA THR A 787 -47.33 12.96 -19.99
C THR A 787 -47.12 14.45 -19.66
N ALA A 788 -47.84 15.37 -20.32
CA ALA A 788 -47.81 16.82 -20.04
C ALA A 788 -48.71 17.25 -18.85
N PRO A 789 -48.61 18.52 -18.38
CA PRO A 789 -49.63 19.49 -18.81
C PRO A 789 -49.17 20.93 -19.12
N THR A 790 -49.72 21.45 -20.21
CA THR A 790 -50.23 22.81 -20.53
C THR A 790 -49.63 24.09 -19.89
N LEU A 791 -49.30 25.07 -20.75
CA LEU A 791 -49.04 26.49 -20.43
C LEU A 791 -50.32 27.36 -20.58
N PRO A 792 -50.40 28.55 -19.93
CA PRO A 792 -51.55 29.45 -20.03
C PRO A 792 -51.56 30.32 -21.30
N VAL A 793 -52.74 30.86 -21.64
CA VAL A 793 -53.05 31.70 -22.81
C VAL A 793 -53.43 33.12 -22.37
N MET A 794 -53.21 34.13 -23.23
CA MET A 794 -54.00 35.37 -23.24
C MET A 794 -54.35 35.77 -24.69
N ASP A 795 -55.60 36.18 -24.92
CA ASP A 795 -56.15 36.73 -26.18
C ASP A 795 -55.70 38.21 -26.39
N GLY A 796 -55.90 38.94 -27.49
CA GLY A 796 -56.61 38.80 -28.80
C GLY A 796 -56.60 40.21 -29.49
N ASP A 797 -57.20 40.53 -30.65
CA ASP A 797 -57.84 39.80 -31.77
C ASP A 797 -57.99 40.78 -32.98
N GLN A 798 -58.27 40.28 -34.21
CA GLN A 798 -58.73 40.98 -35.44
C GLN A 798 -57.79 41.94 -36.22
N GLY A 799 -57.96 42.03 -37.56
CA GLY A 799 -57.46 43.23 -38.30
C GLY A 799 -57.05 43.21 -39.81
N ALA A 800 -57.60 42.38 -40.69
CA ALA A 800 -57.68 42.55 -42.17
C ALA A 800 -56.61 43.34 -43.01
N ALA A 801 -55.90 42.61 -43.90
CA ALA A 801 -55.68 42.86 -45.35
C ALA A 801 -54.82 44.01 -45.96
N LYS A 802 -54.12 43.65 -47.06
CA LYS A 802 -53.46 44.42 -48.16
C LYS A 802 -52.01 44.94 -48.00
N ALA A 803 -51.33 44.95 -49.15
CA ALA A 803 -49.88 45.16 -49.43
C ALA A 803 -49.54 46.65 -49.72
N PRO A 804 -48.28 47.08 -50.07
CA PRO A 804 -47.03 46.33 -50.29
C PRO A 804 -45.79 46.89 -49.54
N ALA A 805 -44.57 46.46 -49.91
CA ALA A 805 -43.30 46.83 -49.27
C ALA A 805 -42.58 48.06 -49.90
N PRO A 806 -41.69 48.73 -49.14
CA PRO A 806 -40.54 49.49 -49.65
C PRO A 806 -39.18 48.84 -49.28
N GLN A 807 -38.08 49.35 -49.84
CA GLN A 807 -36.71 48.82 -49.70
C GLN A 807 -35.77 49.72 -48.88
N ALA A 808 -34.76 49.07 -48.27
CA ALA A 808 -33.38 49.53 -48.02
C ALA A 808 -33.10 50.80 -47.17
N ILE A 809 -32.12 50.69 -46.26
CA ILE A 809 -30.79 51.30 -46.36
C ILE A 809 -29.85 50.61 -45.33
N ALA A 810 -28.54 50.59 -45.59
CA ALA A 810 -27.53 49.86 -44.80
C ALA A 810 -26.84 50.75 -43.73
N PRO A 811 -25.98 50.14 -42.90
CA PRO A 811 -24.61 50.66 -42.76
C PRO A 811 -23.53 49.60 -43.02
N ALA A 812 -22.32 50.08 -43.31
CA ALA A 812 -21.10 49.29 -43.54
C ALA A 812 -19.91 49.99 -42.80
N PRO A 813 -18.64 49.52 -42.84
CA PRO A 813 -17.97 49.10 -41.60
C PRO A 813 -16.73 49.93 -41.22
N THR A 814 -16.18 49.62 -40.04
CA THR A 814 -14.94 50.19 -39.48
C THR A 814 -13.97 49.10 -38.98
N PRO A 815 -12.65 49.36 -38.86
CA PRO A 815 -11.67 48.46 -39.47
C PRO A 815 -10.69 47.76 -38.51
N ALA A 816 -9.88 46.85 -39.06
CA ALA A 816 -8.78 46.17 -38.38
C ALA A 816 -7.40 46.83 -38.65
N PRO A 817 -6.49 46.86 -37.65
CA PRO A 817 -5.06 47.13 -37.84
C PRO A 817 -4.24 45.85 -38.15
N PRO A 818 -2.94 45.95 -38.55
CA PRO A 818 -2.32 44.94 -39.44
C PRO A 818 -1.25 44.01 -38.82
N SER A 819 -0.91 42.94 -39.56
CA SER A 819 0.36 42.18 -39.50
C SER A 819 1.30 42.64 -40.62
N PRO A 820 2.64 42.37 -40.61
CA PRO A 820 3.20 41.06 -41.04
C PRO A 820 4.52 40.69 -40.30
N GLN A 821 5.36 39.66 -40.60
CA GLN A 821 5.59 38.77 -41.75
C GLN A 821 6.03 37.32 -41.34
N ALA A 822 5.80 36.34 -42.25
CA ALA A 822 6.64 35.17 -42.63
C ALA A 822 7.39 34.29 -41.56
N ALA A 823 7.48 32.95 -41.64
CA ALA A 823 6.97 31.87 -42.53
C ALA A 823 7.10 30.51 -41.75
N VAL A 824 6.98 29.25 -42.21
CA VAL A 824 6.97 28.54 -43.52
C VAL A 824 5.96 27.35 -43.45
N THR A 825 5.63 26.71 -44.58
CA THR A 825 4.62 25.63 -44.75
C THR A 825 5.11 24.18 -44.52
N PRO A 826 4.24 23.26 -44.07
CA PRO A 826 4.37 21.79 -44.21
C PRO A 826 3.45 21.19 -45.31
N LEU A 827 3.35 19.85 -45.38
CA LEU A 827 2.46 18.99 -46.25
C LEU A 827 2.98 18.74 -47.69
N PRO A 828 2.63 17.60 -48.37
CA PRO A 828 1.34 16.90 -48.40
C PRO A 828 1.31 15.36 -48.17
N VAL A 829 0.11 14.78 -48.32
CA VAL A 829 -0.32 13.40 -48.00
C VAL A 829 -1.04 12.79 -49.21
N ASN A 830 -0.86 11.48 -49.48
CA ASN A 830 -1.91 10.50 -49.83
C ASN A 830 -1.41 9.26 -50.61
N SER A 831 -1.79 8.05 -50.15
CA SER A 831 -2.61 7.09 -50.93
C SER A 831 -2.85 5.78 -50.17
N ALA A 832 -4.09 5.28 -50.24
CA ALA A 832 -4.52 3.91 -49.92
C ALA A 832 -4.77 3.16 -51.27
N PRO A 833 -5.29 1.90 -51.40
CA PRO A 833 -6.02 1.10 -50.39
C PRO A 833 -5.95 -0.46 -50.43
N LEU A 834 -6.69 -1.08 -49.49
CA LEU A 834 -7.51 -2.32 -49.58
C LEU A 834 -6.92 -3.76 -49.70
N ALA A 835 -7.58 -4.66 -48.92
CA ALA A 835 -7.84 -6.10 -49.13
C ALA A 835 -6.67 -7.13 -49.08
N ALA A 836 -6.89 -8.46 -49.04
CA ALA A 836 -7.80 -9.31 -48.23
C ALA A 836 -7.46 -10.83 -48.43
N ALA A 837 -7.94 -11.70 -47.53
CA ALA A 837 -8.17 -13.16 -47.67
C ALA A 837 -6.99 -14.19 -47.78
N ALA A 838 -6.85 -14.99 -46.71
CA ALA A 838 -6.96 -16.47 -46.62
C ALA A 838 -6.04 -17.50 -47.37
N ASN A 839 -5.73 -18.56 -46.59
CA ASN A 839 -5.54 -20.00 -46.91
C ASN A 839 -4.21 -20.64 -47.42
N GLN A 840 -3.70 -21.52 -46.55
CA GLN A 840 -3.31 -22.94 -46.75
C GLN A 840 -2.16 -23.40 -47.68
N ASP A 841 -1.06 -23.83 -47.00
CA ASP A 841 -0.43 -25.17 -47.06
C ASP A 841 0.35 -25.73 -48.29
N VAL A 842 1.27 -26.66 -47.95
CA VAL A 842 1.97 -27.70 -48.76
C VAL A 842 3.35 -27.36 -49.41
N ILE A 843 4.41 -27.62 -48.62
CA ILE A 843 5.61 -28.44 -48.91
C ILE A 843 6.25 -28.39 -50.33
N SER A 844 7.49 -27.86 -50.45
CA SER A 844 8.70 -28.71 -50.71
C SER A 844 10.05 -27.96 -50.69
N GLN A 845 11.02 -28.54 -49.98
CA GLN A 845 12.50 -28.46 -50.04
C GLN A 845 13.23 -27.39 -50.90
N GLY A 846 14.20 -26.71 -50.25
CA GLY A 846 15.32 -25.99 -50.90
C GLY A 846 16.30 -25.44 -49.85
N SER A 847 17.61 -25.69 -49.98
CA SER A 847 18.60 -25.46 -48.91
C SER A 847 19.54 -24.27 -49.14
N ALA A 848 19.69 -23.38 -48.16
CA ALA A 848 20.86 -22.50 -48.00
C ALA A 848 21.07 -22.02 -46.54
N ALA A 849 22.34 -21.80 -46.20
CA ALA A 849 22.98 -21.25 -44.98
C ALA A 849 22.13 -20.62 -43.84
N PRO A 850 22.53 -20.82 -42.55
CA PRO A 850 21.88 -20.17 -41.41
C PRO A 850 22.32 -18.70 -41.23
N THR A 851 21.37 -17.77 -41.21
CA THR A 851 21.56 -16.44 -40.63
C THR A 851 21.68 -16.54 -39.11
N GLN A 852 22.57 -15.75 -38.51
CA GLN A 852 22.83 -15.82 -37.07
C GLN A 852 21.59 -15.42 -36.24
N PRO A 853 21.25 -16.15 -35.16
CA PRO A 853 20.25 -15.69 -34.20
C PRO A 853 20.80 -14.49 -33.41
N GLU A 854 19.90 -13.62 -32.98
CA GLU A 854 20.23 -12.46 -32.15
C GLU A 854 20.99 -12.87 -30.88
N LYS A 855 22.04 -12.12 -30.52
CA LYS A 855 22.76 -12.31 -29.27
C LYS A 855 21.87 -11.97 -28.08
N LYS A 856 21.25 -12.99 -27.50
CA LYS A 856 20.76 -12.95 -26.12
C LYS A 856 21.95 -12.63 -25.20
N LEU A 857 21.79 -11.68 -24.30
CA LEU A 857 22.80 -11.42 -23.28
C LEU A 857 22.98 -12.67 -22.40
N ASP A 858 24.24 -13.00 -22.13
CA ASP A 858 24.64 -14.06 -21.22
C ASP A 858 24.82 -13.47 -19.81
N PRO A 859 23.97 -13.81 -18.83
CA PRO A 859 24.05 -13.24 -17.48
C PRO A 859 25.32 -13.63 -16.71
N ALA A 860 26.13 -14.58 -17.22
CA ALA A 860 27.35 -15.02 -16.58
C ALA A 860 28.58 -14.10 -16.80
N ARG A 861 28.48 -13.07 -17.66
CA ARG A 861 29.57 -12.09 -17.85
C ARG A 861 29.18 -10.68 -17.40
N LYS A 862 29.56 -10.35 -16.15
CA LYS A 862 29.69 -8.95 -15.71
C LYS A 862 30.97 -8.34 -16.29
N THR A 863 30.90 -7.81 -17.51
CA THR A 863 31.89 -6.83 -18.01
C THR A 863 31.45 -5.42 -17.64
N GLU A 864 32.40 -4.49 -17.51
CA GLU A 864 32.12 -3.13 -17.00
C GLU A 864 31.42 -2.22 -18.03
N GLU A 865 31.12 -2.72 -19.23
CA GLU A 865 30.54 -1.95 -20.35
C GLU A 865 29.04 -1.68 -20.21
N ASP A 866 28.29 -2.53 -19.49
CA ASP A 866 26.87 -2.28 -19.14
C ASP A 866 26.69 -1.12 -18.14
N ALA A 867 27.79 -0.55 -17.62
CA ALA A 867 27.77 0.66 -16.79
C ALA A 867 27.57 1.96 -17.60
N GLY A 868 27.07 1.87 -18.84
CA GLY A 868 27.05 2.86 -19.93
C GLY A 868 26.65 4.30 -19.62
N LEU A 869 27.53 5.02 -18.92
CA LEU A 869 27.99 6.36 -19.24
C LEU A 869 29.51 6.25 -19.42
N GLN A 870 30.07 6.88 -20.45
CA GLN A 870 31.53 6.91 -20.61
C GLN A 870 32.15 7.69 -19.43
N ASN A 871 33.31 7.25 -18.94
CA ASN A 871 33.99 7.95 -17.83
C ASN A 871 34.52 9.35 -18.22
N ASP A 872 34.34 9.74 -19.48
CA ASP A 872 34.80 11.00 -20.07
C ASP A 872 33.77 12.14 -19.92
N GLU A 873 32.52 11.84 -19.52
CA GLU A 873 31.48 12.82 -19.14
C GLU A 873 31.29 12.91 -17.60
N LEU A 874 32.38 12.78 -16.83
CA LEU A 874 32.34 12.78 -15.35
C LEU A 874 32.77 14.09 -14.68
N TRP A 875 33.19 15.10 -15.45
CA TRP A 875 33.59 16.43 -14.99
C TRP A 875 33.00 17.52 -15.88
#